data_AF-A0A2S6BZB8-F1
#
_entry.id   AF-A0A2S6BZB8-F1
#
_cell.length_a   1.000
_cell.length_b   1.000
_cell.length_c   1.000
_cell.angle_alpha   90.00
_cell.angle_beta   90.00
_cell.angle_gamma   90.00
#
_symmetry.space_group_name_H-M   'P 1'
#
loop_
_entity.id
_entity.type
_entity.pdbx_description
1 polymer ?
#
loop_
_entity_poly.entity_id
_entity_poly.type
_entity_poly.pdbx_seq_one_letter_code
_entity_poly.pdbx_strand_id
1 'polypeptide(L)'
;MALDVQSLLESLSDAPDVSQGPVLERVIWTLLAFSILIVALRFYAKIKEARRLFLDDYLMLIALAFAIAHAALTQVSVDAGLGRHIVYIPLGHLRRTMKYGVLSLLPGFLSPMFGRLSFSCTLLYLIDTDARIKSWPVYASIFMQAAINIIGVIVFYSQCGSEVDAFWTLEKQLRFDEICWNPRIQTDYGYFMGSWNTVTDVYLAVLPAILIHHTTMSLKRKVGVAALLCLSFLAMTSSIVKTYEAKVLSVFSDYTYSLCAYVIALSVELNVVIITASLPFLRPLVPKKWQTRHRPLPALHDIPIHQRTRQGHIPLSSGFTSKNHSRTNTIEMTSPISPMSPDAMGFQPAASGNWVLRSDHGAITVTTEVEVTYEKMEAPFLHAALVGLIQGEMMNPRLRRTVYSRENSRQSDAIMADNSIALLCNIYPASSEKQKRVLSLLQNGAKNYYRNPSSQCTTWSYMTPLSPPKDSSKLILSGLEIYTDKSALQQQINDKEFFQSYHNTAKSEQLYRQDEELVAWYFTSGFVVREGSEHATPFGSGNLISQTKFVCKDRKQVLETLGGFVPFVREKEPGVLTYAAFTRPKAPKEILLFVRYENKEAMMGHSKCKEHVDVVKKIIPQIENDMGKSTTMWLEIDESFVSSKAGGPGAGAKL
;
A
#
# COMPACT_ATOMS: atom_id res chain seq x y z
N MET A 1 -39.70 29.01 -6.71
CA MET A 1 -39.24 30.23 -7.42
C MET A 1 -39.83 30.10 -8.81
N ALA A 2 -40.89 30.85 -9.13
CA ALA A 2 -41.56 30.73 -10.42
C ALA A 2 -40.55 31.13 -11.51
N LEU A 3 -40.08 30.15 -12.28
CA LEU A 3 -39.28 30.38 -13.47
C LEU A 3 -40.15 31.19 -14.43
N ASP A 4 -39.73 32.41 -14.74
CA ASP A 4 -40.32 33.19 -15.81
C ASP A 4 -39.97 32.50 -17.14
N VAL A 5 -40.87 31.61 -17.56
CA VAL A 5 -40.74 30.79 -18.77
C VAL A 5 -40.50 31.67 -20.00
N GLN A 6 -40.96 32.92 -19.97
CA GLN A 6 -40.87 33.85 -21.07
C GLN A 6 -39.45 34.38 -21.29
N SER A 7 -38.75 34.80 -20.22
CA SER A 7 -37.34 35.19 -20.30
C SER A 7 -36.40 34.00 -20.58
N LEU A 8 -36.77 32.79 -20.16
CA LEU A 8 -36.06 31.57 -20.52
C LEU A 8 -36.22 31.25 -22.02
N LEU A 9 -37.43 31.39 -22.57
CA LEU A 9 -37.69 31.20 -23.99
C LEU A 9 -37.01 32.27 -24.86
N GLU A 10 -36.96 33.53 -24.42
CA GLU A 10 -36.19 34.58 -25.11
C GLU A 10 -34.68 34.29 -25.10
N SER A 11 -34.13 33.90 -23.94
CA SER A 11 -32.71 33.51 -23.82
C SER A 11 -32.34 32.30 -24.70
N LEU A 12 -33.25 31.32 -24.80
CA LEU A 12 -33.04 30.14 -25.65
C LEU A 12 -33.32 30.41 -27.13
N SER A 13 -34.11 31.43 -27.46
CA SER A 13 -34.38 31.87 -28.85
C SER A 13 -33.16 32.51 -29.50
N ASP A 14 -32.29 33.14 -28.70
CA ASP A 14 -31.03 33.75 -29.18
C ASP A 14 -29.88 32.73 -29.33
N ALA A 15 -30.07 31.47 -28.93
CA ALA A 15 -29.05 30.44 -29.02
C ALA A 15 -28.84 29.99 -30.48
N PRO A 16 -27.59 29.81 -30.97
CA PRO A 16 -27.34 29.41 -32.35
C PRO A 16 -27.79 27.95 -32.59
N ASP A 17 -28.33 27.64 -33.78
CA ASP A 17 -28.70 26.26 -34.17
C ASP A 17 -27.45 25.41 -34.43
N VAL A 18 -26.87 24.88 -33.35
CA VAL A 18 -25.68 24.04 -33.34
C VAL A 18 -26.03 22.67 -32.73
N SER A 19 -25.48 21.59 -33.31
CA SER A 19 -25.69 20.23 -32.83
C SER A 19 -24.38 19.56 -32.39
N GLN A 20 -24.35 19.09 -31.14
CA GLN A 20 -23.28 18.24 -30.60
C GLN A 20 -23.50 16.73 -30.84
N GLY A 21 -24.69 16.34 -31.33
CA GLY A 21 -25.08 14.94 -31.55
C GLY A 21 -24.06 14.13 -32.38
N PRO A 22 -23.61 14.63 -33.56
CA PRO A 22 -22.62 13.90 -34.36
C PRO A 22 -21.25 13.74 -33.70
N VAL A 23 -20.87 14.62 -32.77
CA VAL A 23 -19.62 14.47 -32.00
C VAL A 23 -19.82 13.39 -30.94
N LEU A 24 -20.94 13.43 -30.23
CA LEU A 24 -21.33 12.44 -29.22
C LEU A 24 -21.35 11.02 -29.81
N GLU A 25 -22.00 10.80 -30.95
CA GLU A 25 -22.05 9.49 -31.62
C GLU A 25 -20.67 8.98 -32.01
N ARG A 26 -19.85 9.83 -32.64
CA ARG A 26 -18.51 9.46 -33.07
C ARG A 26 -17.66 8.99 -31.89
N VAL A 27 -17.71 9.69 -30.77
CA VAL A 27 -16.95 9.32 -29.57
C VAL A 27 -17.45 8.00 -28.99
N ILE A 28 -18.77 7.83 -28.84
CA ILE A 28 -19.36 6.63 -28.25
C ILE A 28 -19.01 5.38 -29.06
N TRP A 29 -19.26 5.40 -30.38
CA TRP A 29 -19.10 4.21 -31.21
C TRP A 29 -17.63 3.84 -31.42
N THR A 30 -16.74 4.83 -31.55
CA THR A 30 -15.30 4.56 -31.69
C THR A 30 -14.71 3.93 -30.42
N LEU A 31 -15.04 4.47 -29.25
CA LEU A 31 -14.58 3.91 -27.97
C LEU A 31 -15.20 2.55 -27.70
N LEU A 32 -16.49 2.36 -28.02
CA LEU A 32 -17.16 1.07 -27.88
C LEU A 32 -16.53 0.00 -28.78
N ALA A 33 -16.23 0.33 -30.04
CA ALA A 33 -15.57 -0.59 -30.96
C ALA A 33 -14.20 -1.03 -30.42
N PHE A 34 -13.44 -0.11 -29.85
CA PHE A 34 -12.15 -0.41 -29.23
C PHE A 34 -12.31 -1.28 -27.97
N SER A 35 -13.30 -0.98 -27.11
CA SER A 35 -13.64 -1.81 -25.94
C SER A 35 -14.03 -3.24 -26.34
N ILE A 36 -14.88 -3.40 -27.36
CA ILE A 36 -15.28 -4.72 -27.88
C ILE A 36 -14.06 -5.51 -28.35
N LEU A 37 -13.17 -4.88 -29.12
CA LEU A 37 -11.95 -5.51 -29.61
C LEU A 37 -11.05 -5.99 -28.46
N ILE A 38 -10.83 -5.14 -27.46
CA ILE A 38 -9.98 -5.46 -26.31
C ILE A 38 -10.58 -6.56 -25.44
N VAL A 39 -11.90 -6.53 -25.22
CA VAL A 39 -12.61 -7.59 -24.48
C VAL A 39 -12.57 -8.91 -25.26
N ALA A 40 -12.79 -8.90 -26.57
CA ALA A 40 -12.65 -10.09 -27.40
C ALA A 40 -11.23 -10.68 -27.31
N LEU A 41 -10.20 -9.83 -27.30
CA LEU A 41 -8.82 -10.24 -27.14
C LEU A 41 -8.54 -10.82 -25.74
N ARG A 42 -9.15 -10.27 -24.68
CA ARG A 42 -9.12 -10.83 -23.31
C ARG A 42 -9.68 -12.25 -23.29
N PHE A 43 -10.85 -12.47 -23.89
CA PHE A 43 -11.46 -13.80 -23.95
C PHE A 43 -10.63 -14.77 -24.77
N TYR A 44 -10.11 -14.35 -25.92
CA TYR A 44 -9.22 -15.18 -26.73
C TYR A 44 -7.96 -15.61 -25.96
N ALA A 45 -7.32 -14.68 -25.25
CA ALA A 45 -6.16 -14.98 -24.40
C ALA A 45 -6.48 -16.01 -23.31
N LYS A 46 -7.59 -15.82 -22.59
CA LYS A 46 -8.02 -16.73 -21.51
C LYS A 46 -8.44 -18.11 -22.01
N ILE A 47 -9.16 -18.20 -23.12
CA ILE A 47 -9.57 -19.47 -23.73
C ILE A 47 -8.33 -20.26 -24.17
N LYS A 48 -7.33 -19.58 -24.75
CA LYS A 48 -6.08 -20.19 -25.19
C LYS A 48 -5.23 -20.71 -24.03
N GLU A 49 -5.14 -19.97 -22.92
CA GLU A 49 -4.23 -20.30 -21.81
C GLU A 49 -4.90 -21.16 -20.71
N ALA A 50 -6.10 -20.81 -20.26
CA ALA A 50 -6.71 -21.31 -19.02
C ALA A 50 -7.90 -22.27 -19.20
N ARG A 51 -8.52 -22.31 -20.40
CA ARG A 51 -9.69 -23.17 -20.75
C ARG A 51 -10.90 -23.11 -19.79
N ARG A 52 -10.96 -22.13 -18.87
CA ARG A 52 -12.08 -21.94 -17.92
C ARG A 52 -12.35 -20.44 -17.74
N LEU A 53 -13.64 -20.09 -17.63
CA LEU A 53 -14.11 -18.74 -17.36
C LEU A 53 -14.39 -18.58 -15.86
N PHE A 54 -14.02 -17.43 -15.31
CA PHE A 54 -14.22 -17.10 -13.90
C PHE A 54 -15.26 -15.99 -13.73
N LEU A 55 -15.66 -15.69 -12.48
CA LEU A 55 -16.67 -14.68 -12.17
C LEU A 55 -16.32 -13.30 -12.76
N ASP A 56 -15.04 -12.93 -12.79
CA ASP A 56 -14.59 -11.66 -13.37
C ASP A 56 -14.94 -11.53 -14.86
N ASP A 57 -14.95 -12.64 -15.60
CA ASP A 57 -15.26 -12.64 -17.04
C ASP A 57 -16.75 -12.43 -17.30
N TYR A 58 -17.62 -13.03 -16.49
CA TYR A 58 -19.06 -12.79 -16.57
C TYR A 58 -19.39 -11.34 -16.22
N LEU A 59 -18.76 -10.78 -15.19
CA LEU A 59 -18.93 -9.36 -14.83
C LEU A 59 -18.46 -8.44 -15.97
N MET A 60 -17.38 -8.79 -16.68
CA MET A 60 -16.91 -8.01 -17.83
C MET A 60 -17.86 -8.08 -19.03
N LEU A 61 -18.47 -9.25 -19.30
CA LEU A 61 -19.50 -9.36 -20.35
C LEU A 61 -20.75 -8.55 -20.01
N ILE A 62 -21.17 -8.56 -18.74
CA ILE A 62 -22.28 -7.74 -18.27
C ILE A 62 -21.93 -6.25 -18.44
N ALA A 63 -20.71 -5.83 -18.08
CA ALA A 63 -20.25 -4.46 -18.29
C ALA A 63 -20.32 -4.04 -19.76
N LEU A 64 -19.86 -4.91 -20.68
CA LEU A 64 -19.90 -4.67 -22.12
C LEU A 64 -21.34 -4.64 -22.66
N ALA A 65 -22.22 -5.53 -22.19
CA ALA A 65 -23.62 -5.53 -22.59
C ALA A 65 -24.31 -4.21 -22.20
N PHE A 66 -24.04 -3.70 -20.99
CA PHE A 66 -24.51 -2.38 -20.59
C PHE A 66 -23.86 -1.26 -21.41
N ALA A 67 -22.59 -1.34 -21.79
CA ALA A 67 -21.96 -0.35 -22.66
C ALA A 67 -22.63 -0.29 -24.06
N ILE A 68 -22.97 -1.45 -24.64
CA ILE A 68 -23.70 -1.54 -25.91
C ILE A 68 -25.11 -0.99 -25.76
N ALA A 69 -25.81 -1.32 -24.66
CA ALA A 69 -27.14 -0.78 -24.38
C ALA A 69 -27.12 0.75 -24.21
N HIS A 70 -26.12 1.29 -23.52
CA HIS A 70 -25.91 2.73 -23.40
C HIS A 70 -25.72 3.38 -24.78
N ALA A 71 -24.81 2.85 -25.60
CA ALA A 71 -24.57 3.38 -26.94
C ALA A 71 -25.82 3.32 -27.84
N ALA A 72 -26.56 2.22 -27.82
CA ALA A 72 -27.78 2.07 -28.61
C ALA A 72 -28.89 3.02 -28.18
N LEU A 73 -29.10 3.20 -26.87
CA LEU A 73 -30.10 4.14 -26.36
C LEU A 73 -29.71 5.59 -26.63
N THR A 74 -28.43 5.93 -26.49
CA THR A 74 -27.91 7.26 -26.84
C THR A 74 -28.05 7.52 -28.34
N GLN A 75 -27.79 6.55 -29.22
CA GLN A 75 -28.03 6.67 -30.67
C GLN A 75 -29.49 7.05 -30.95
N VAL A 76 -30.44 6.29 -30.39
CA VAL A 76 -31.88 6.58 -30.59
C VAL A 76 -32.26 7.97 -30.06
N SER A 77 -31.59 8.44 -29.02
CA SER A 77 -31.77 9.78 -28.47
C SER A 77 -31.21 10.87 -29.40
N VAL A 78 -30.02 10.67 -29.96
CA VAL A 78 -29.41 11.60 -30.94
C VAL A 78 -30.23 11.66 -32.23
N ASP A 79 -30.67 10.51 -32.74
CA ASP A 79 -31.56 10.44 -33.91
C ASP A 79 -32.87 11.22 -33.68
N ALA A 80 -33.33 11.30 -32.42
CA ALA A 80 -34.50 12.07 -32.04
C ALA A 80 -34.24 13.56 -31.79
N GLY A 81 -32.98 13.98 -31.62
CA GLY A 81 -32.62 15.40 -31.46
C GLY A 81 -31.64 15.71 -30.32
N LEU A 82 -31.09 14.70 -29.62
CA LEU A 82 -30.12 14.94 -28.54
C LEU A 82 -28.88 15.70 -29.06
N GLY A 83 -28.50 16.75 -28.34
CA GLY A 83 -27.37 17.61 -28.68
C GLY A 83 -27.71 18.82 -29.52
N ARG A 84 -28.98 19.06 -29.89
CA ARG A 84 -29.47 20.39 -30.29
C ARG A 84 -30.07 21.11 -29.08
N HIS A 85 -30.12 22.44 -29.14
CA HIS A 85 -30.85 23.22 -28.15
C HIS A 85 -32.33 22.82 -28.12
N ILE A 86 -32.94 22.79 -26.94
CA ILE A 86 -34.32 22.29 -26.74
C ILE A 86 -35.35 22.99 -27.64
N VAL A 87 -35.13 24.25 -27.99
CA VAL A 87 -36.02 25.08 -28.83
C VAL A 87 -36.07 24.60 -30.28
N TYR A 88 -35.00 24.00 -30.79
CA TYR A 88 -34.92 23.53 -32.17
C TYR A 88 -35.44 22.08 -32.37
N ILE A 89 -35.95 21.45 -31.30
CA ILE A 89 -36.44 20.07 -31.35
C ILE A 89 -37.98 20.06 -31.39
N PRO A 90 -38.61 19.47 -32.43
CA PRO A 90 -40.06 19.36 -32.49
C PRO A 90 -40.63 18.60 -31.28
N LEU A 91 -41.77 19.05 -30.73
CA LEU A 91 -42.37 18.48 -29.53
C LEU A 91 -42.61 16.95 -29.60
N GLY A 92 -42.96 16.42 -30.77
CA GLY A 92 -43.13 14.98 -30.99
C GLY A 92 -41.82 14.18 -30.86
N HIS A 93 -40.71 14.80 -31.22
CA HIS A 93 -39.36 14.23 -31.10
C HIS A 93 -38.73 14.50 -29.74
N LEU A 94 -39.13 15.58 -29.05
CA LEU A 94 -38.60 15.97 -27.75
C LEU A 94 -38.87 14.91 -26.67
N ARG A 95 -40.10 14.40 -26.59
CA ARG A 95 -40.46 13.31 -25.65
C ARG A 95 -39.58 12.08 -25.86
N ARG A 96 -39.35 11.72 -27.13
CA ARG A 96 -38.51 10.58 -27.50
C ARG A 96 -37.06 10.81 -27.08
N THR A 97 -36.51 11.98 -27.39
CA THR A 97 -35.15 12.40 -27.03
C THR A 97 -34.93 12.30 -25.52
N MET A 98 -35.78 12.93 -24.72
CA MET A 98 -35.65 12.91 -23.26
C MET A 98 -35.78 11.49 -22.70
N LYS A 99 -36.76 10.71 -23.18
CA LYS A 99 -37.00 9.35 -22.70
C LYS A 99 -35.78 8.45 -22.93
N TYR A 100 -35.25 8.42 -24.15
CA TYR A 100 -34.09 7.58 -24.47
C TYR A 100 -32.80 8.12 -23.85
N GLY A 101 -32.65 9.45 -23.71
CA GLY A 101 -31.56 10.07 -22.98
C GLY A 101 -31.52 9.63 -21.51
N VAL A 102 -32.65 9.71 -20.80
CA VAL A 102 -32.75 9.30 -19.40
C VAL A 102 -32.60 7.77 -19.24
N LEU A 103 -33.19 6.98 -20.15
CA LEU A 103 -33.03 5.53 -20.14
C LEU A 103 -31.57 5.09 -20.43
N SER A 104 -30.80 5.89 -21.17
CA SER A 104 -29.39 5.62 -21.44
C SER A 104 -28.50 5.74 -20.18
N LEU A 105 -28.93 6.50 -19.17
CA LEU A 105 -28.13 6.73 -17.96
C LEU A 105 -28.02 5.49 -17.08
N LEU A 106 -29.08 4.68 -16.98
CA LEU A 106 -29.07 3.40 -16.25
C LEU A 106 -27.93 2.46 -16.71
N PRO A 107 -27.86 2.04 -17.98
CA PRO A 107 -26.74 1.22 -18.46
C PRO A 107 -25.42 1.98 -18.39
N GLY A 108 -25.43 3.32 -18.52
CA GLY A 108 -24.25 4.16 -18.36
C GLY A 108 -23.64 4.11 -16.95
N PHE A 109 -24.44 4.02 -15.89
CA PHE A 109 -23.95 3.88 -14.51
C PHE A 109 -23.58 2.44 -14.15
N LEU A 110 -24.35 1.46 -14.64
CA LEU A 110 -24.10 0.06 -14.33
C LEU A 110 -22.87 -0.50 -15.06
N SER A 111 -22.61 -0.10 -16.30
CA SER A 111 -21.46 -0.57 -17.09
C SER A 111 -20.10 -0.37 -16.37
N PRO A 112 -19.70 0.85 -15.98
CA PRO A 112 -18.43 1.07 -15.30
C PRO A 112 -18.39 0.47 -13.89
N MET A 113 -19.54 0.35 -13.21
CA MET A 113 -19.64 -0.39 -11.94
C MET A 113 -19.23 -1.86 -12.14
N PHE A 114 -19.84 -2.56 -13.09
CA PHE A 114 -19.49 -3.96 -13.39
C PHE A 114 -18.05 -4.11 -13.90
N GLY A 115 -17.55 -3.15 -14.67
CA GLY A 115 -16.14 -3.10 -15.10
C GLY A 115 -15.16 -3.02 -13.94
N ARG A 116 -15.42 -2.13 -12.96
CA ARG A 116 -14.63 -2.02 -11.72
C ARG A 116 -14.74 -3.27 -10.87
N LEU A 117 -15.94 -3.86 -10.74
CA LEU A 117 -16.14 -5.11 -10.01
C LEU A 117 -15.35 -6.27 -10.62
N SER A 118 -15.39 -6.42 -11.95
CA SER A 118 -14.58 -7.43 -12.67
C SER A 118 -13.09 -7.26 -12.39
N PHE A 119 -12.60 -6.02 -12.41
CA PHE A 119 -11.19 -5.74 -12.14
C PHE A 119 -10.81 -5.98 -10.67
N SER A 120 -11.65 -5.59 -9.72
CA SER A 120 -11.45 -5.88 -8.30
C SER A 120 -11.45 -7.38 -8.00
N CYS A 121 -12.33 -8.16 -8.64
CA CYS A 121 -12.32 -9.62 -8.54
C CYS A 121 -11.03 -10.22 -9.12
N THR A 122 -10.53 -9.66 -10.22
CA THR A 122 -9.23 -10.05 -10.80
C THR A 122 -8.09 -9.77 -9.82
N LEU A 123 -8.09 -8.60 -9.19
CA LEU A 123 -7.08 -8.21 -8.20
C LEU A 123 -7.14 -9.10 -6.94
N LEU A 124 -8.33 -9.50 -6.50
CA LEU A 124 -8.48 -10.46 -5.40
C LEU A 124 -7.76 -11.78 -5.69
N TYR A 125 -7.92 -12.33 -6.89
CA TYR A 125 -7.20 -13.56 -7.29
C TYR A 125 -5.68 -13.37 -7.26
N LEU A 126 -5.19 -12.20 -7.70
CA LEU A 126 -3.76 -11.88 -7.69
C LEU A 126 -3.21 -11.71 -6.26
N ILE A 127 -4.00 -11.12 -5.36
CA ILE A 127 -3.66 -10.89 -3.95
C ILE A 127 -3.69 -12.18 -3.14
N ASP A 128 -4.62 -13.10 -3.41
CA ASP A 128 -4.72 -14.38 -2.67
C ASP A 128 -3.48 -15.27 -2.90
N THR A 129 -2.68 -14.96 -3.92
CA THR A 129 -1.40 -15.62 -4.21
C THR A 129 -0.25 -15.03 -3.37
N ASP A 130 -0.40 -13.82 -2.81
CA ASP A 130 0.63 -13.09 -2.07
C ASP A 130 0.16 -12.77 -0.64
N ALA A 131 0.63 -13.55 0.33
CA ALA A 131 0.25 -13.46 1.74
C ALA A 131 0.56 -12.11 2.43
N ARG A 132 1.21 -11.17 1.74
CA ARG A 132 1.60 -9.84 2.25
C ARG A 132 0.47 -8.81 2.18
N ILE A 133 -0.49 -8.96 1.26
CA ILE A 133 -1.60 -8.01 1.09
C ILE A 133 -2.88 -8.62 1.65
N LYS A 134 -3.54 -7.92 2.57
CA LYS A 134 -4.83 -8.35 3.09
C LYS A 134 -5.89 -8.18 2.00
N SER A 135 -6.72 -9.19 1.79
CA SER A 135 -7.80 -9.16 0.79
C SER A 135 -9.02 -8.33 1.21
N TRP A 136 -9.20 -8.08 2.52
CA TRP A 136 -10.35 -7.35 3.08
C TRP A 136 -10.60 -5.95 2.49
N PRO A 137 -9.59 -5.08 2.23
CA PRO A 137 -9.80 -3.78 1.60
C PRO A 137 -10.41 -3.87 0.19
N VAL A 138 -10.06 -4.90 -0.58
CA VAL A 138 -10.63 -5.10 -1.91
C VAL A 138 -12.08 -5.58 -1.82
N TYR A 139 -12.40 -6.45 -0.86
CA TYR A 139 -13.80 -6.82 -0.56
C TYR A 139 -14.62 -5.61 -0.11
N ALA A 140 -14.06 -4.74 0.73
CA ALA A 140 -14.70 -3.49 1.14
C ALA A 140 -14.92 -2.56 -0.06
N SER A 141 -13.94 -2.41 -0.95
CA SER A 141 -14.06 -1.63 -2.18
C SER A 141 -15.15 -2.18 -3.11
N ILE A 142 -15.20 -3.50 -3.31
CA ILE A 142 -16.26 -4.18 -4.09
C ILE A 142 -17.65 -3.88 -3.52
N PHE A 143 -17.82 -4.05 -2.20
CA PHE A 143 -19.10 -3.81 -1.54
C PHE A 143 -19.52 -2.35 -1.66
N MET A 144 -18.62 -1.41 -1.35
CA MET A 144 -18.90 0.03 -1.42
C MET A 144 -19.19 0.47 -2.86
N GLN A 145 -18.46 -0.05 -3.85
CA GLN A 145 -18.68 0.27 -5.26
C GLN A 145 -20.08 -0.17 -5.71
N ALA A 146 -20.49 -1.39 -5.37
CA ALA A 146 -21.82 -1.89 -5.68
C ALA A 146 -22.90 -1.07 -4.94
N ALA A 147 -22.74 -0.88 -3.62
CA ALA A 147 -23.71 -0.17 -2.80
C ALA A 147 -23.94 1.26 -3.29
N ILE A 148 -22.88 2.05 -3.50
CA ILE A 148 -22.99 3.45 -3.89
C ILE A 148 -23.58 3.61 -5.29
N ASN A 149 -23.19 2.79 -6.26
CA ASN A 149 -23.74 2.92 -7.61
C ASN A 149 -25.18 2.41 -7.71
N ILE A 150 -25.54 1.34 -6.99
CA ILE A 150 -26.92 0.84 -6.94
C ILE A 150 -27.83 1.83 -6.22
N ILE A 151 -27.41 2.39 -5.08
CA ILE A 151 -28.17 3.43 -4.38
C ILE A 151 -28.32 4.65 -5.28
N GLY A 152 -27.29 5.05 -6.03
CA GLY A 152 -27.38 6.16 -6.99
C GLY A 152 -28.42 5.92 -8.08
N VAL A 153 -28.47 4.73 -8.65
CA VAL A 153 -29.52 4.34 -9.60
C VAL A 153 -30.91 4.40 -8.95
N ILE A 154 -31.04 3.88 -7.72
CA ILE A 154 -32.32 3.89 -7.00
C ILE A 154 -32.77 5.33 -6.73
N VAL A 155 -31.91 6.18 -6.19
CA VAL A 155 -32.18 7.60 -5.92
C VAL A 155 -32.59 8.32 -7.22
N PHE A 156 -31.87 8.04 -8.32
CA PHE A 156 -32.16 8.62 -9.63
C PHE A 156 -33.56 8.28 -10.13
N TYR A 157 -33.98 7.01 -10.07
CA TYR A 157 -35.28 6.60 -10.61
C TYR A 157 -36.45 6.73 -9.62
N SER A 158 -36.19 6.81 -8.31
CA SER A 158 -37.23 6.90 -7.28
C SER A 158 -37.63 8.33 -6.93
N GLN A 159 -36.86 9.34 -7.35
CA GLN A 159 -37.09 10.74 -6.99
C GLN A 159 -38.49 11.28 -7.36
N CYS A 160 -39.16 10.70 -8.36
CA CYS A 160 -40.50 11.11 -8.81
C CYS A 160 -41.60 10.10 -8.41
N GLY A 161 -41.31 9.15 -7.52
CA GLY A 161 -42.28 8.16 -7.06
C GLY A 161 -42.85 7.29 -8.19
N SER A 162 -44.18 7.23 -8.31
CA SER A 162 -44.89 6.50 -9.37
C SER A 162 -44.89 7.20 -10.73
N GLU A 163 -44.55 8.50 -10.77
CA GLU A 163 -44.65 9.36 -11.95
C GLU A 163 -43.29 9.50 -12.66
N VAL A 164 -42.67 8.37 -13.02
CA VAL A 164 -41.34 8.35 -13.69
C VAL A 164 -41.39 9.04 -15.06
N ASP A 165 -42.57 9.16 -15.67
CA ASP A 165 -42.75 9.88 -16.92
C ASP A 165 -42.60 11.40 -16.81
N ALA A 166 -42.47 11.93 -15.59
CA ALA A 166 -42.05 13.29 -15.32
C ALA A 166 -40.67 13.62 -15.91
N PHE A 167 -39.80 12.63 -16.11
CA PHE A 167 -38.48 12.86 -16.71
C PHE A 167 -38.50 13.21 -18.20
N TRP A 168 -39.53 12.79 -18.94
CA TRP A 168 -39.59 12.94 -20.40
C TRP A 168 -40.87 13.58 -20.93
N THR A 169 -41.74 14.03 -20.04
CA THR A 169 -43.00 14.70 -20.40
C THR A 169 -42.91 16.17 -19.99
N LEU A 170 -42.86 17.06 -20.98
CA LEU A 170 -42.62 18.49 -20.76
C LEU A 170 -43.62 19.14 -19.79
N GLU A 171 -44.90 18.77 -19.90
CA GLU A 171 -45.97 19.25 -19.00
C GLU A 171 -45.69 18.91 -17.53
N LYS A 172 -45.19 17.70 -17.26
CA LYS A 172 -44.84 17.25 -15.91
C LYS A 172 -43.51 17.84 -15.42
N GLN A 173 -42.58 18.16 -16.33
CA GLN A 173 -41.33 18.85 -15.98
C GLN A 173 -41.58 20.28 -15.49
N LEU A 174 -42.61 20.98 -15.99
CA LEU A 174 -42.99 22.30 -15.49
C LEU A 174 -43.52 22.26 -14.04
N ARG A 175 -44.02 21.10 -13.60
CA ARG A 175 -44.53 20.85 -12.24
C ARG A 175 -43.59 19.96 -11.44
N PHE A 176 -42.32 19.92 -11.79
CA PHE A 176 -41.35 18.98 -11.19
C PHE A 176 -41.21 19.17 -9.68
N ASP A 177 -41.21 20.41 -9.19
CA ASP A 177 -41.14 20.73 -7.76
C ASP A 177 -42.37 20.26 -6.95
N GLU A 178 -43.47 19.93 -7.62
CA GLU A 178 -44.70 19.41 -6.99
C GLU A 178 -44.76 17.86 -7.00
N ILE A 179 -44.12 17.23 -7.98
CA ILE A 179 -44.22 15.79 -8.26
C ILE A 179 -43.01 15.03 -7.71
N CYS A 180 -41.82 15.61 -7.82
CA CYS A 180 -40.56 14.96 -7.50
C CYS A 180 -39.89 15.57 -6.26
N TRP A 181 -38.98 14.80 -5.65
CA TRP A 181 -38.14 15.29 -4.58
C TRP A 181 -37.24 16.43 -5.05
N ASN A 182 -36.73 17.20 -4.08
CA ASN A 182 -35.85 18.33 -4.36
C ASN A 182 -34.63 17.88 -5.20
N PRO A 183 -34.40 18.47 -6.37
CA PRO A 183 -33.34 18.05 -7.30
C PRO A 183 -31.92 18.26 -6.74
N ARG A 184 -31.77 18.98 -5.62
CA ARG A 184 -30.49 19.07 -4.89
C ARG A 184 -30.06 17.73 -4.32
N ILE A 185 -30.99 16.91 -3.82
CA ILE A 185 -30.69 15.59 -3.23
C ILE A 185 -29.99 14.71 -4.26
N GLN A 186 -30.53 14.70 -5.48
CA GLN A 186 -29.95 14.01 -6.64
C GLN A 186 -28.53 14.52 -6.95
N THR A 187 -28.35 15.83 -6.97
CA THR A 187 -27.09 16.48 -7.36
C THR A 187 -26.01 16.21 -6.33
N ASP A 188 -26.33 16.37 -5.05
CA ASP A 188 -25.43 16.11 -3.92
C ASP A 188 -25.02 14.64 -3.88
N TYR A 189 -25.99 13.73 -4.11
CA TYR A 189 -25.68 12.31 -4.22
C TYR A 189 -24.81 12.02 -5.45
N GLY A 190 -25.09 12.66 -6.59
CA GLY A 190 -24.29 12.56 -7.81
C GLY A 190 -22.84 12.98 -7.59
N TYR A 191 -22.60 14.06 -6.84
CA TYR A 191 -21.24 14.48 -6.45
C TYR A 191 -20.56 13.48 -5.52
N PHE A 192 -21.29 12.92 -4.56
CA PHE A 192 -20.75 11.89 -3.68
C PHE A 192 -20.39 10.60 -4.45
N MET A 193 -21.30 10.10 -5.29
CA MET A 193 -21.10 8.93 -6.14
C MET A 193 -19.94 9.15 -7.13
N GLY A 194 -19.86 10.33 -7.76
CA GLY A 194 -18.78 10.70 -8.66
C GLY A 194 -17.42 10.78 -7.97
N SER A 195 -17.37 11.37 -6.79
CA SER A 195 -16.15 11.43 -5.96
C SER A 195 -15.67 10.04 -5.58
N TRP A 196 -16.58 9.15 -5.14
CA TRP A 196 -16.24 7.77 -4.78
C TRP A 196 -15.74 6.96 -5.99
N ASN A 197 -16.39 7.10 -7.15
CA ASN A 197 -15.94 6.45 -8.38
C ASN A 197 -14.54 6.90 -8.78
N THR A 198 -14.23 8.20 -8.63
CA THR A 198 -12.89 8.77 -8.89
C THR A 198 -11.84 8.21 -7.92
N VAL A 199 -12.16 8.12 -6.62
CA VAL A 199 -11.28 7.49 -5.61
C VAL A 199 -11.03 6.02 -5.94
N THR A 200 -12.06 5.31 -6.40
CA THR A 200 -11.95 3.89 -6.76
C THR A 200 -11.07 3.70 -8.00
N ASP A 201 -11.12 4.60 -8.99
CA ASP A 201 -10.22 4.54 -10.14
C ASP A 201 -8.74 4.71 -9.74
N VAL A 202 -8.45 5.63 -8.82
CA VAL A 202 -7.10 5.79 -8.25
C VAL A 202 -6.67 4.55 -7.49
N TYR A 203 -7.56 4.02 -6.64
CA TYR A 203 -7.29 2.81 -5.87
C TYR A 203 -6.95 1.62 -6.77
N LEU A 204 -7.76 1.38 -7.80
CA LEU A 204 -7.58 0.30 -8.75
C LEU A 204 -6.37 0.50 -9.68
N ALA A 205 -5.92 1.73 -9.90
CA ALA A 205 -4.69 2.02 -10.65
C ALA A 205 -3.43 1.73 -9.82
N VAL A 206 -3.45 2.13 -8.54
CA VAL A 206 -2.29 2.07 -7.65
C VAL A 206 -2.08 0.65 -7.12
N LEU A 207 -3.14 -0.09 -6.82
CA LEU A 207 -3.05 -1.45 -6.26
C LEU A 207 -2.21 -2.44 -7.11
N PRO A 208 -2.43 -2.58 -8.43
CA PRO A 208 -1.57 -3.40 -9.28
C PRO A 208 -0.15 -2.84 -9.43
N ALA A 209 0.02 -1.51 -9.39
CA ALA A 209 1.34 -0.90 -9.44
C ALA A 209 2.18 -1.26 -8.20
N ILE A 210 1.56 -1.22 -7.00
CA ILE A 210 2.18 -1.67 -5.74
C ILE A 210 2.53 -3.17 -5.81
N LEU A 211 1.60 -4.01 -6.26
CA LEU A 211 1.82 -5.46 -6.42
C LEU A 211 3.00 -5.78 -7.33
N ILE A 212 3.22 -4.96 -8.37
CA ILE A 212 4.23 -5.21 -9.40
C ILE A 212 5.59 -4.54 -9.08
N HIS A 213 5.61 -3.53 -8.19
CA HIS A 213 6.78 -2.67 -7.93
C HIS A 213 8.04 -3.43 -7.47
N HIS A 214 7.88 -4.56 -6.79
CA HIS A 214 8.99 -5.36 -6.25
C HIS A 214 9.57 -6.40 -7.22
N THR A 215 9.07 -6.48 -8.46
CA THR A 215 9.57 -7.46 -9.44
C THR A 215 10.48 -6.77 -10.46
N THR A 216 11.64 -7.36 -10.78
CA THR A 216 12.51 -6.88 -11.86
C THR A 216 11.80 -7.01 -13.22
N MET A 217 11.28 -5.89 -13.72
CA MET A 217 10.39 -5.84 -14.87
C MET A 217 11.18 -5.57 -16.15
N SER A 218 11.09 -6.48 -17.12
CA SER A 218 11.54 -6.21 -18.50
C SER A 218 10.84 -4.96 -19.07
N LEU A 219 11.51 -4.21 -19.95
CA LEU A 219 10.98 -2.97 -20.58
C LEU A 219 9.53 -3.10 -21.06
N LYS A 220 9.15 -4.26 -21.60
CA LYS A 220 7.79 -4.56 -22.07
C LYS A 220 6.72 -4.51 -20.97
N ARG A 221 7.05 -4.99 -19.77
CA ARG A 221 6.15 -4.93 -18.62
C ARG A 221 6.08 -3.52 -18.04
N LYS A 222 7.20 -2.78 -18.06
CA LYS A 222 7.23 -1.35 -17.69
C LYS A 222 6.33 -0.51 -18.60
N VAL A 223 6.35 -0.77 -19.91
CA VAL A 223 5.43 -0.15 -20.89
C VAL A 223 3.98 -0.54 -20.61
N GLY A 224 3.70 -1.81 -20.29
CA GLY A 224 2.34 -2.26 -19.94
C GLY A 224 1.80 -1.59 -18.68
N VAL A 225 2.61 -1.44 -17.63
CA VAL A 225 2.25 -0.72 -16.40
C VAL A 225 2.06 0.77 -16.68
N ALA A 226 2.93 1.38 -17.48
CA ALA A 226 2.77 2.79 -17.89
C ALA A 226 1.46 3.00 -18.67
N ALA A 227 1.12 2.10 -19.60
CA ALA A 227 -0.13 2.17 -20.36
C ALA A 227 -1.37 2.02 -19.46
N LEU A 228 -1.34 1.11 -18.49
CA LEU A 228 -2.39 0.98 -17.47
C LEU A 228 -2.56 2.28 -16.67
N LEU A 229 -1.47 2.87 -16.20
CA LEU A 229 -1.51 4.13 -15.44
C LEU A 229 -2.04 5.30 -16.28
N CYS A 230 -1.64 5.42 -17.54
CA CYS A 230 -2.17 6.44 -18.45
C CYS A 230 -3.68 6.30 -18.67
N LEU A 231 -4.17 5.07 -18.87
CA LEU A 231 -5.61 4.84 -19.03
C LEU A 231 -6.38 5.07 -17.74
N SER A 232 -5.83 4.70 -16.58
CA SER A 232 -6.42 5.03 -15.28
C SER A 232 -6.52 6.53 -15.05
N PHE A 233 -5.51 7.31 -15.48
CA PHE A 233 -5.57 8.77 -15.44
C PHE A 233 -6.69 9.32 -16.33
N LEU A 234 -6.86 8.79 -17.55
CA LEU A 234 -7.96 9.17 -18.43
C LEU A 234 -9.33 8.85 -17.84
N ALA A 235 -9.50 7.67 -17.21
CA ALA A 235 -10.73 7.32 -16.51
C ALA A 235 -11.04 8.31 -15.37
N MET A 236 -10.01 8.65 -14.58
CA MET A 236 -10.13 9.61 -13.48
C MET A 236 -10.52 11.01 -13.99
N THR A 237 -9.85 11.53 -15.02
CA THR A 237 -10.21 12.84 -15.61
C THR A 237 -11.65 12.82 -16.13
N SER A 238 -12.05 11.74 -16.79
CA SER A 238 -13.41 11.57 -17.29
C SER A 238 -14.45 11.55 -16.17
N SER A 239 -14.16 10.84 -15.08
CA SER A 239 -15.02 10.78 -13.89
C SER A 239 -15.15 12.15 -13.23
N ILE A 240 -14.08 12.95 -13.17
CA ILE A 240 -14.12 14.33 -12.65
C ILE A 240 -15.01 15.22 -13.51
N VAL A 241 -14.83 15.19 -14.84
CA VAL A 241 -15.66 15.99 -15.77
C VAL A 241 -17.13 15.59 -15.66
N LYS A 242 -17.43 14.28 -15.66
CA LYS A 242 -18.80 13.78 -15.45
C LYS A 242 -19.37 14.26 -14.11
N THR A 243 -18.56 14.22 -13.04
CA THR A 243 -18.99 14.65 -11.70
C THR A 243 -19.30 16.15 -11.69
N TYR A 244 -18.47 16.98 -12.33
CA TYR A 244 -18.72 18.41 -12.47
C TYR A 244 -19.99 18.71 -13.28
N GLU A 245 -20.22 17.97 -14.37
CA GLU A 245 -21.41 18.12 -15.21
C GLU A 245 -22.68 17.49 -14.61
N ALA A 246 -22.60 16.82 -13.46
CA ALA A 246 -23.77 16.20 -12.81
C ALA A 246 -24.87 17.21 -12.44
N LYS A 247 -24.52 18.50 -12.29
CA LYS A 247 -25.48 19.62 -12.12
C LYS A 247 -26.49 19.73 -13.26
N VAL A 248 -26.16 19.27 -14.47
CA VAL A 248 -27.08 19.33 -15.62
C VAL A 248 -28.27 18.39 -15.40
N LEU A 249 -28.12 17.36 -14.56
CA LEU A 249 -29.21 16.43 -14.24
C LEU A 249 -30.33 17.06 -13.40
N SER A 250 -30.07 18.21 -12.76
CA SER A 250 -31.02 18.94 -11.92
C SER A 250 -31.51 20.26 -12.51
N VAL A 251 -30.97 20.68 -13.67
CA VAL A 251 -31.29 21.97 -14.30
C VAL A 251 -32.11 21.73 -15.58
N PHE A 252 -33.27 22.39 -15.68
CA PHE A 252 -34.17 22.28 -16.82
C PHE A 252 -33.79 23.15 -18.02
N SER A 253 -32.95 24.16 -17.80
CA SER A 253 -32.49 25.07 -18.85
C SER A 253 -31.61 24.32 -19.85
N ASP A 254 -32.10 24.16 -21.07
CA ASP A 254 -31.41 23.55 -22.21
C ASP A 254 -30.71 22.21 -21.91
N TYR A 255 -31.45 21.33 -21.26
CA TYR A 255 -31.00 20.00 -20.88
C TYR A 255 -30.49 19.17 -22.07
N THR A 256 -31.16 19.25 -23.22
CA THR A 256 -30.88 18.43 -24.41
C THR A 256 -29.52 18.72 -25.05
N TYR A 257 -29.06 19.96 -24.99
CA TYR A 257 -27.72 20.35 -25.45
C TYR A 257 -26.66 20.10 -24.37
N SER A 258 -26.92 20.56 -23.13
CA SER A 258 -25.96 20.50 -22.03
C SER A 258 -25.66 19.06 -21.57
N LEU A 259 -26.60 18.14 -21.72
CA LEU A 259 -26.43 16.73 -21.37
C LEU A 259 -25.34 16.04 -22.20
N CYS A 260 -25.02 16.55 -23.40
CA CYS A 260 -24.02 15.93 -24.27
C CYS A 260 -22.64 15.85 -23.63
N ALA A 261 -22.18 16.92 -22.95
CA ALA A 261 -20.89 16.91 -22.25
C ALA A 261 -20.85 15.84 -21.15
N TYR A 262 -21.94 15.71 -20.39
CA TYR A 262 -22.09 14.68 -19.37
C TYR A 262 -22.04 13.26 -19.97
N VAL A 263 -22.79 13.01 -21.05
CA VAL A 263 -22.85 11.68 -21.69
C VAL A 263 -21.52 11.33 -22.38
N ILE A 264 -20.81 12.30 -22.95
CA ILE A 264 -19.44 12.10 -23.47
C ILE A 264 -18.51 11.65 -22.35
N ALA A 265 -18.49 12.38 -21.24
CA ALA A 265 -17.63 12.05 -20.10
C ALA A 265 -18.01 10.69 -19.47
N LEU A 266 -19.29 10.36 -19.41
CA LEU A 266 -19.77 9.05 -18.98
C LEU A 266 -19.30 7.94 -19.93
N SER A 267 -19.40 8.18 -21.24
CA SER A 267 -19.01 7.23 -22.28
C SER A 267 -17.50 6.99 -22.34
N VAL A 268 -16.70 8.02 -22.12
CA VAL A 268 -15.25 7.91 -22.02
C VAL A 268 -14.88 7.09 -20.78
N GLU A 269 -15.46 7.40 -19.62
CA GLU A 269 -15.19 6.67 -18.38
C GLU A 269 -15.52 5.18 -18.52
N LEU A 270 -16.73 4.83 -18.98
CA LEU A 270 -17.16 3.42 -19.04
C LEU A 270 -16.29 2.59 -19.99
N ASN A 271 -15.92 3.15 -21.14
CA ASN A 271 -15.07 2.45 -22.10
C ASN A 271 -13.63 2.31 -21.58
N VAL A 272 -13.06 3.38 -21.02
CA VAL A 272 -11.69 3.34 -20.47
C VAL A 272 -11.59 2.37 -19.29
N VAL A 273 -12.61 2.29 -18.42
CA VAL A 273 -12.68 1.29 -17.35
C VAL A 273 -12.67 -0.14 -17.91
N ILE A 274 -13.49 -0.44 -18.92
CA ILE A 274 -13.54 -1.77 -19.57
C ILE A 274 -12.20 -2.16 -20.19
N ILE A 275 -11.57 -1.22 -20.91
CA ILE A 275 -10.27 -1.43 -21.56
C ILE A 275 -9.20 -1.69 -20.49
N THR A 276 -9.09 -0.81 -19.50
CA THR A 276 -8.08 -0.89 -18.43
C THR A 276 -8.19 -2.19 -17.66
N ALA A 277 -9.40 -2.59 -17.29
CA ALA A 277 -9.68 -3.84 -16.58
C ALA A 277 -9.30 -5.10 -17.39
N SER A 278 -9.23 -5.00 -18.72
CA SER A 278 -8.95 -6.11 -19.64
C SER A 278 -7.50 -6.25 -20.07
N LEU A 279 -6.70 -5.17 -19.96
CA LEU A 279 -5.29 -5.15 -20.35
C LEU A 279 -4.39 -6.20 -19.64
N PRO A 280 -4.52 -6.50 -18.34
CA PRO A 280 -3.63 -7.47 -17.67
C PRO A 280 -3.65 -8.87 -18.31
N PHE A 281 -4.76 -9.23 -18.95
CA PHE A 281 -4.97 -10.55 -19.55
C PHE A 281 -4.46 -10.68 -20.98
N LEU A 282 -4.08 -9.57 -21.63
CA LEU A 282 -3.57 -9.59 -23.01
C LEU A 282 -2.10 -10.04 -23.11
N ARG A 283 -1.40 -10.10 -21.99
CA ARG A 283 0.02 -10.45 -21.89
C ARG A 283 0.42 -11.77 -22.59
N PRO A 284 -0.35 -12.87 -22.54
CA PRO A 284 0.02 -14.15 -23.17
C PRO A 284 0.00 -14.13 -24.72
N LEU A 285 -0.62 -13.12 -25.33
CA LEU A 285 -0.75 -13.03 -26.79
C LEU A 285 0.46 -12.40 -27.48
N VAL A 286 1.43 -11.88 -26.71
CA VAL A 286 2.67 -11.32 -27.26
C VAL A 286 3.55 -12.46 -27.83
N PRO A 287 3.90 -12.45 -29.13
CA PRO A 287 4.51 -13.59 -29.80
C PRO A 287 5.86 -14.01 -29.20
N LYS A 288 6.03 -15.34 -29.01
CA LYS A 288 7.22 -15.97 -28.42
C LYS A 288 8.54 -15.67 -29.14
N LYS A 289 8.51 -15.32 -30.43
CA LYS A 289 9.70 -14.97 -31.23
C LYS A 289 10.43 -13.70 -30.73
N TRP A 290 9.78 -12.94 -29.84
CA TRP A 290 10.32 -11.72 -29.24
C TRP A 290 10.67 -11.90 -27.75
N GLN A 291 10.66 -13.13 -27.22
CA GLN A 291 11.06 -13.46 -25.85
C GLN A 291 12.43 -14.15 -25.89
N THR A 292 13.49 -13.43 -25.52
CA THR A 292 14.82 -14.00 -25.35
C THR A 292 14.82 -15.05 -24.23
N ARG A 293 15.46 -16.18 -24.56
CA ARG A 293 15.61 -17.46 -23.89
C ARG A 293 15.81 -17.38 -22.35
N HIS A 294 14.80 -17.81 -21.59
CA HIS A 294 15.02 -18.44 -20.28
C HIS A 294 14.33 -19.81 -20.26
N ARG A 295 15.02 -20.82 -19.72
CA ARG A 295 14.63 -22.25 -19.72
C ARG A 295 13.26 -22.46 -19.06
N PRO A 296 12.41 -23.37 -19.57
CA PRO A 296 11.18 -23.75 -18.89
C PRO A 296 11.50 -24.62 -17.66
N LEU A 297 10.91 -24.28 -16.50
CA LEU A 297 10.70 -25.22 -15.40
C LEU A 297 9.52 -26.15 -15.76
N PRO A 298 9.46 -27.38 -15.23
CA PRO A 298 8.50 -28.40 -15.68
C PRO A 298 7.05 -28.00 -15.40
N ALA A 299 6.16 -28.41 -16.30
CA ALA A 299 4.73 -28.16 -16.24
C ALA A 299 4.10 -28.70 -14.95
N LEU A 300 3.35 -27.86 -14.25
CA LEU A 300 2.35 -28.24 -13.25
C LEU A 300 1.18 -28.92 -13.96
N HIS A 301 1.35 -30.19 -14.32
CA HIS A 301 0.25 -31.12 -14.50
C HIS A 301 0.26 -32.08 -13.32
N ASP A 302 -0.93 -32.42 -12.84
CA ASP A 302 -1.21 -33.36 -11.75
C ASP A 302 -1.21 -32.78 -10.31
N ILE A 303 -2.22 -31.96 -10.02
CA ILE A 303 -2.88 -31.98 -8.70
C ILE A 303 -4.37 -32.24 -8.93
N PRO A 304 -4.92 -33.41 -8.54
CA PRO A 304 -6.35 -33.67 -8.65
C PRO A 304 -7.11 -32.80 -7.65
N ILE A 305 -7.98 -31.92 -8.14
CA ILE A 305 -8.97 -31.22 -7.32
C ILE A 305 -10.09 -32.22 -7.02
N HIS A 306 -10.16 -32.71 -5.78
CA HIS A 306 -11.32 -33.48 -5.32
C HIS A 306 -12.55 -32.56 -5.30
N GLN A 307 -13.42 -32.73 -6.30
CA GLN A 307 -14.76 -32.16 -6.32
C GLN A 307 -15.54 -32.68 -5.11
N ARG A 308 -16.01 -31.74 -4.29
CA ARG A 308 -16.93 -32.01 -3.18
C ARG A 308 -18.34 -32.18 -3.75
N THR A 309 -18.68 -33.40 -4.14
CA THR A 309 -20.07 -33.79 -4.47
C THR A 309 -20.83 -34.14 -3.20
N ARG A 310 -22.10 -33.75 -3.20
CA ARG A 310 -23.07 -33.79 -2.10
C ARG A 310 -23.85 -35.11 -2.15
N GLN A 311 -23.87 -35.89 -1.06
CA GLN A 311 -24.82 -36.96 -0.66
C GLN A 311 -24.17 -37.63 0.58
N GLY A 312 -24.76 -37.73 1.77
CA GLY A 312 -26.05 -38.30 2.14
C GLY A 312 -25.76 -39.43 3.15
N HIS A 313 -26.47 -39.44 4.29
CA HIS A 313 -26.48 -40.44 5.39
C HIS A 313 -25.53 -40.28 6.60
N ILE A 314 -26.18 -40.01 7.74
CA ILE A 314 -25.76 -40.32 9.11
C ILE A 314 -26.26 -41.76 9.41
N PRO A 315 -25.52 -42.59 10.16
CA PRO A 315 -25.92 -42.79 11.55
C PRO A 315 -24.77 -42.76 12.56
N LEU A 316 -25.17 -42.43 13.79
CA LEU A 316 -24.42 -42.39 15.04
C LEU A 316 -23.67 -43.70 15.35
N SER A 317 -22.49 -43.57 15.98
CA SER A 317 -22.15 -44.36 17.18
C SER A 317 -21.00 -43.71 17.95
N SER A 318 -21.16 -43.77 19.27
CA SER A 318 -20.32 -43.29 20.37
C SER A 318 -18.97 -44.01 20.49
N GLY A 319 -17.96 -43.34 21.02
CA GLY A 319 -16.76 -44.02 21.53
C GLY A 319 -15.69 -43.06 22.02
N PHE A 320 -15.45 -43.08 23.33
CA PHE A 320 -14.54 -42.23 24.09
C PHE A 320 -13.05 -42.65 23.93
N THR A 321 -12.13 -41.82 24.48
CA THR A 321 -10.70 -42.06 24.78
C THR A 321 -9.70 -41.85 23.63
N SER A 322 -8.42 -41.53 23.79
CA SER A 322 -7.55 -40.89 24.80
C SER A 322 -6.12 -40.94 24.21
N LYS A 323 -5.29 -39.93 24.51
CA LYS A 323 -3.80 -39.88 24.47
C LYS A 323 -3.01 -39.82 23.14
N ASN A 324 -2.21 -38.75 23.07
CA ASN A 324 -0.79 -38.61 22.66
C ASN A 324 -0.08 -39.85 22.10
N HIS A 325 0.53 -39.77 20.91
CA HIS A 325 1.90 -39.31 20.67
C HIS A 325 2.26 -39.46 19.18
N SER A 326 3.20 -38.61 18.75
CA SER A 326 4.12 -38.69 17.60
C SER A 326 4.07 -39.91 16.68
N ARG A 327 4.00 -39.65 15.36
CA ARG A 327 4.66 -40.53 14.39
C ARG A 327 5.16 -39.80 13.14
N THR A 328 6.49 -39.81 13.05
CA THR A 328 7.36 -39.67 11.89
C THR A 328 6.92 -40.60 10.76
N ASN A 329 6.90 -40.12 9.51
CA ASN A 329 6.90 -40.98 8.33
C ASN A 329 8.17 -40.72 7.52
N THR A 330 9.13 -41.63 7.71
CA THR A 330 10.14 -42.01 6.73
C THR A 330 9.45 -42.63 5.51
N ILE A 331 9.83 -42.23 4.30
CA ILE A 331 9.51 -42.96 3.07
C ILE A 331 10.85 -43.41 2.48
N GLU A 332 11.08 -44.73 2.56
CA GLU A 332 12.07 -45.44 1.79
C GLU A 332 11.71 -45.36 0.30
N MET A 333 12.68 -44.98 -0.53
CA MET A 333 12.53 -44.99 -1.98
C MET A 333 13.32 -46.17 -2.54
N THR A 334 12.62 -47.28 -2.77
CA THR A 334 13.09 -48.43 -3.52
C THR A 334 13.13 -48.05 -5.00
N SER A 335 14.30 -48.17 -5.64
CA SER A 335 14.47 -48.01 -7.09
C SER A 335 14.36 -49.37 -7.79
N PRO A 336 13.68 -49.48 -8.94
CA PRO A 336 13.77 -50.67 -9.76
C PRO A 336 14.95 -50.58 -10.74
N ILE A 337 15.87 -51.54 -10.59
CA ILE A 337 16.92 -51.88 -11.54
C ILE A 337 16.31 -52.69 -12.69
N SER A 338 16.73 -52.43 -13.93
CA SER A 338 16.64 -53.39 -15.04
C SER A 338 17.74 -53.12 -16.08
N PRO A 339 18.17 -54.14 -16.85
CA PRO A 339 19.58 -54.49 -16.97
C PRO A 339 20.25 -54.13 -18.31
N MET A 340 21.59 -54.29 -18.29
CA MET A 340 22.60 -54.02 -19.32
C MET A 340 22.35 -54.63 -20.72
N SER A 341 22.95 -54.00 -21.72
CA SER A 341 23.58 -54.69 -22.86
C SER A 341 24.99 -54.10 -23.11
N PRO A 342 26.01 -54.92 -23.42
CA PRO A 342 27.39 -54.49 -23.64
C PRO A 342 27.67 -54.34 -25.15
N ASP A 343 28.50 -53.37 -25.55
CA ASP A 343 29.49 -53.55 -26.63
C ASP A 343 30.32 -52.27 -26.89
N ALA A 344 31.52 -52.53 -27.42
CA ALA A 344 32.52 -51.60 -27.99
C ALA A 344 33.59 -51.00 -27.06
N MET A 345 34.61 -51.83 -26.86
CA MET A 345 36.03 -51.54 -26.65
C MET A 345 36.58 -50.34 -27.47
N GLY A 346 37.49 -49.59 -26.85
CA GLY A 346 38.45 -48.72 -27.54
C GLY A 346 39.45 -48.06 -26.59
N PHE A 347 40.65 -48.64 -26.46
CA PHE A 347 41.81 -48.05 -25.79
C PHE A 347 42.82 -47.56 -26.84
N GLN A 348 43.44 -46.39 -26.60
CA GLN A 348 44.78 -46.07 -27.11
C GLN A 348 45.49 -45.00 -26.24
N PRO A 349 46.85 -44.98 -26.17
CA PRO A 349 47.58 -44.45 -25.03
C PRO A 349 48.44 -43.18 -25.29
N ALA A 350 48.81 -42.55 -24.16
CA ALA A 350 50.02 -41.77 -23.83
C ALA A 350 50.29 -40.40 -24.46
N ALA A 351 50.54 -39.37 -23.62
CA ALA A 351 51.90 -38.96 -23.25
C ALA A 351 51.92 -37.58 -22.53
N SER A 352 52.23 -37.59 -21.22
CA SER A 352 53.10 -36.65 -20.48
C SER A 352 52.65 -36.59 -19.02
N GLY A 353 53.53 -37.02 -18.13
CA GLY A 353 53.23 -37.32 -16.74
C GLY A 353 52.83 -36.11 -15.88
N ASN A 354 51.84 -36.35 -15.03
CA ASN A 354 51.87 -35.99 -13.61
C ASN A 354 50.72 -36.73 -12.91
N TRP A 355 51.01 -37.39 -11.79
CA TRP A 355 50.02 -38.04 -10.94
C TRP A 355 49.57 -37.09 -9.84
N VAL A 356 48.31 -36.64 -9.85
CA VAL A 356 47.60 -36.18 -8.63
C VAL A 356 46.12 -36.59 -8.73
N LEU A 357 45.59 -36.98 -7.58
CA LEU A 357 44.34 -37.68 -7.30
C LEU A 357 43.03 -37.03 -7.80
N ARG A 358 42.10 -37.93 -8.11
CA ARG A 358 40.68 -37.78 -8.44
C ARG A 358 39.85 -37.15 -7.31
N SER A 359 38.96 -36.21 -7.64
CA SER A 359 37.66 -36.02 -6.94
C SER A 359 36.70 -35.23 -7.83
N ASP A 360 35.42 -35.56 -7.70
CA ASP A 360 34.29 -35.24 -8.56
C ASP A 360 34.03 -33.73 -8.77
N HIS A 361 33.76 -33.34 -10.02
CA HIS A 361 33.26 -32.00 -10.34
C HIS A 361 31.72 -31.93 -10.24
N GLY A 362 31.25 -31.87 -9.00
CA GLY A 362 30.06 -31.09 -8.65
C GLY A 362 30.50 -29.67 -8.25
N ALA A 363 30.70 -28.78 -9.21
CA ALA A 363 31.04 -27.39 -8.93
C ALA A 363 29.77 -26.63 -8.45
N ILE A 364 29.73 -26.31 -7.16
CA ILE A 364 28.71 -25.44 -6.57
C ILE A 364 28.99 -24.00 -7.01
N THR A 365 28.08 -23.43 -7.80
CA THR A 365 28.07 -22.00 -8.12
C THR A 365 27.22 -21.28 -7.07
N VAL A 366 27.82 -20.43 -6.24
CA VAL A 366 27.11 -19.58 -5.29
C VAL A 366 26.65 -18.32 -6.01
N THR A 367 25.36 -18.23 -6.35
CA THR A 367 24.70 -17.01 -6.80
C THR A 367 24.20 -16.23 -5.59
N THR A 368 24.83 -15.11 -5.29
CA THR A 368 24.38 -14.15 -4.26
C THR A 368 23.34 -13.22 -4.87
N GLU A 369 22.05 -13.44 -4.58
CA GLU A 369 21.01 -12.45 -4.89
C GLU A 369 21.00 -11.39 -3.78
N VAL A 370 21.32 -10.14 -4.14
CA VAL A 370 21.23 -8.99 -3.24
C VAL A 370 19.93 -8.27 -3.57
N GLU A 371 18.93 -8.41 -2.68
CA GLU A 371 17.67 -7.67 -2.76
C GLU A 371 17.84 -6.34 -2.00
N VAL A 372 17.82 -5.22 -2.72
CA VAL A 372 17.81 -3.87 -2.12
C VAL A 372 16.38 -3.35 -2.18
N THR A 373 15.74 -3.24 -1.02
CA THR A 373 14.41 -2.63 -0.88
C THR A 373 14.54 -1.12 -0.65
N TYR A 374 13.94 -0.33 -1.55
CA TYR A 374 13.66 1.08 -1.31
C TYR A 374 12.14 1.24 -1.15
N GLU A 375 11.73 1.90 -0.06
CA GLU A 375 10.35 2.32 0.16
C GLU A 375 10.30 3.83 -0.16
N LYS A 376 9.48 4.23 -1.13
CA LYS A 376 9.21 5.63 -1.47
C LYS A 376 7.74 5.88 -1.18
N MET A 377 7.45 6.69 -0.18
CA MET A 377 6.09 7.09 0.20
C MET A 377 5.88 8.57 -0.18
N GLU A 378 4.72 8.88 -0.74
CA GLU A 378 4.28 10.25 -1.03
C GLU A 378 3.19 10.66 -0.03
N ALA A 379 3.49 11.73 0.73
CA ALA A 379 2.60 12.61 1.52
C ALA A 379 2.44 12.35 3.05
N PRO A 380 2.21 13.43 3.83
CA PRO A 380 3.07 13.90 4.89
C PRO A 380 3.03 12.99 6.12
N PHE A 381 4.20 12.45 6.45
CA PHE A 381 4.43 11.29 7.31
C PHE A 381 3.98 11.37 8.76
N LEU A 382 3.69 12.56 9.26
CA LEU A 382 3.55 12.71 10.68
C LEU A 382 2.27 12.04 11.21
N HIS A 383 1.12 12.31 10.58
CA HIS A 383 -0.19 11.86 11.10
C HIS A 383 -0.44 10.35 10.93
N ALA A 384 0.03 9.72 9.85
CA ALA A 384 -0.30 8.33 9.52
C ALA A 384 0.56 7.29 10.26
N ALA A 385 1.86 7.56 10.43
CA ALA A 385 2.76 6.68 11.21
C ALA A 385 2.30 6.56 12.67
N LEU A 386 1.64 7.61 13.15
CA LEU A 386 1.39 7.84 14.55
C LEU A 386 -0.04 7.47 14.96
N VAL A 387 -1.02 7.71 14.08
CA VAL A 387 -2.36 7.09 14.16
C VAL A 387 -2.27 5.56 14.04
N GLY A 388 -1.34 5.03 13.22
CA GLY A 388 -1.05 3.59 13.13
C GLY A 388 -0.39 2.98 14.37
N LEU A 389 0.14 3.81 15.28
CA LEU A 389 0.70 3.39 16.57
C LEU A 389 -0.36 3.39 17.68
N ILE A 390 -1.36 4.27 17.59
CA ILE A 390 -2.46 4.40 18.57
C ILE A 390 -3.59 3.41 18.32
N GLN A 391 -3.88 3.04 17.07
CA GLN A 391 -4.93 2.08 16.72
C GLN A 391 -4.56 0.60 17.01
N GLY A 392 -3.46 0.35 17.72
CA GLY A 392 -2.97 -0.98 18.09
C GLY A 392 -3.80 -1.72 19.15
N GLU A 393 -4.83 -1.11 19.72
CA GLU A 393 -5.81 -1.79 20.58
C GLU A 393 -7.24 -1.58 20.07
N MET A 394 -7.73 -2.55 19.29
CA MET A 394 -9.13 -2.93 19.43
C MET A 394 -9.20 -4.42 19.75
N MET A 395 -9.56 -4.65 21.02
CA MET A 395 -9.91 -5.94 21.60
C MET A 395 -10.82 -6.75 20.69
N ASN A 396 -10.41 -7.99 20.43
CA ASN A 396 -11.29 -9.07 20.03
C ASN A 396 -11.96 -9.63 21.30
N PRO A 397 -13.29 -9.55 21.49
CA PRO A 397 -13.96 -9.98 22.73
C PRO A 397 -14.06 -11.51 22.91
N ARG A 398 -13.27 -12.31 22.18
CA ARG A 398 -13.35 -13.78 22.20
C ARG A 398 -12.11 -14.54 22.68
N LEU A 399 -11.08 -13.88 23.20
CA LEU A 399 -9.94 -14.57 23.82
C LEU A 399 -9.99 -14.47 25.35
N ARG A 400 -10.68 -15.44 25.96
CA ARG A 400 -10.60 -15.72 27.40
C ARG A 400 -9.18 -16.12 27.79
N ARG A 401 -8.70 -15.50 28.88
CA ARG A 401 -7.74 -15.98 29.89
C ARG A 401 -7.16 -17.38 29.64
N THR A 402 -5.84 -17.45 29.56
CA THR A 402 -5.11 -18.52 30.25
C THR A 402 -3.89 -17.89 30.91
N VAL A 403 -4.08 -17.56 32.19
CA VAL A 403 -3.02 -17.19 33.12
C VAL A 403 -2.23 -18.46 33.41
N TYR A 404 -0.96 -18.50 33.03
CA TYR A 404 0.01 -19.38 33.69
C TYR A 404 0.81 -18.50 34.64
N SER A 405 0.51 -18.63 35.94
CA SER A 405 1.40 -18.14 36.98
C SER A 405 2.64 -19.02 37.01
N ARG A 406 3.80 -18.36 37.02
CA ARG A 406 4.98 -18.89 37.70
C ARG A 406 5.75 -17.71 38.26
N GLU A 407 5.36 -17.34 39.47
CA GLU A 407 6.22 -16.56 40.37
C GLU A 407 7.53 -17.34 40.55
N ASN A 408 8.63 -16.71 40.15
CA ASN A 408 9.85 -16.80 40.91
C ASN A 408 10.48 -15.40 40.93
N SER A 409 10.48 -14.86 42.13
CA SER A 409 11.05 -13.59 42.55
C SER A 409 12.54 -13.48 42.22
N ARG A 410 12.93 -12.43 41.49
CA ARG A 410 14.18 -11.68 41.74
C ARG A 410 13.95 -10.20 41.43
N GLN A 411 13.86 -9.45 42.52
CA GLN A 411 14.17 -8.05 42.75
C GLN A 411 14.70 -7.21 41.55
N SER A 412 14.01 -6.08 41.34
CA SER A 412 14.53 -4.79 40.85
C SER A 412 15.19 -4.75 39.47
N ASP A 413 14.37 -4.80 38.41
CA ASP A 413 14.71 -4.22 37.10
C ASP A 413 13.89 -2.93 36.92
N ALA A 414 14.57 -1.78 36.83
CA ALA A 414 13.95 -0.48 36.66
C ALA A 414 13.28 -0.34 35.27
N ILE A 415 11.99 -0.68 35.24
CA ILE A 415 10.85 -0.05 34.55
C ILE A 415 11.15 0.61 33.19
N MET A 416 11.17 -0.19 32.13
CA MET A 416 10.54 0.20 30.87
C MET A 416 9.25 -0.62 30.78
N ALA A 417 8.10 0.03 30.98
CA ALA A 417 6.80 -0.62 30.91
C ALA A 417 6.56 -1.23 29.52
N ASP A 418 5.75 -2.29 29.46
CA ASP A 418 5.32 -3.06 28.28
C ASP A 418 4.76 -2.21 27.11
N ASN A 419 4.53 -0.90 27.34
CA ASN A 419 3.95 0.07 26.40
C ASN A 419 4.94 1.09 25.81
N SER A 420 6.21 1.07 26.21
CA SER A 420 7.21 2.02 25.70
C SER A 420 7.45 1.85 24.19
N ILE A 421 7.68 2.96 23.50
CA ILE A 421 7.90 2.98 22.06
C ILE A 421 9.14 3.80 21.71
N ALA A 422 10.01 3.23 20.89
CA ALA A 422 11.17 3.91 20.33
C ALA A 422 10.91 4.27 18.87
N LEU A 423 11.18 5.50 18.48
CA LEU A 423 11.12 5.98 17.11
C LEU A 423 12.55 6.23 16.63
N LEU A 424 12.97 5.50 15.59
CA LEU A 424 14.21 5.78 14.87
C LEU A 424 13.89 6.74 13.73
N CYS A 425 14.47 7.93 13.77
CA CYS A 425 14.24 9.02 12.84
C CYS A 425 15.46 9.18 11.93
N ASN A 426 15.32 9.05 10.61
CA ASN A 426 16.38 9.41 9.67
C ASN A 426 15.97 10.63 8.85
N ILE A 427 16.76 11.69 8.95
CA ILE A 427 16.55 12.95 8.22
C ILE A 427 17.61 13.05 7.12
N TYR A 428 17.20 13.54 5.95
CA TYR A 428 18.05 13.61 4.76
C TYR A 428 18.26 15.06 4.29
N PRO A 429 19.20 15.82 4.90
CA PRO A 429 19.44 17.21 4.53
C PRO A 429 19.79 17.38 3.05
N ALA A 430 19.32 18.47 2.42
CA ALA A 430 19.59 18.73 1.01
C ALA A 430 20.99 19.31 0.73
N SER A 431 21.64 19.92 1.72
CA SER A 431 23.02 20.41 1.63
C SER A 431 23.68 20.45 3.00
N SER A 432 25.00 20.63 3.06
CA SER A 432 25.73 20.79 4.34
C SER A 432 25.27 22.03 5.12
N GLU A 433 24.90 23.10 4.42
CA GLU A 433 24.32 24.30 5.02
C GLU A 433 22.93 24.02 5.62
N LYS A 434 22.08 23.32 4.87
CA LYS A 434 20.75 22.90 5.35
C LYS A 434 20.85 21.91 6.51
N GLN A 435 21.87 21.04 6.54
CA GLN A 435 22.15 20.17 7.69
C GLN A 435 22.45 21.00 8.94
N LYS A 436 23.29 22.04 8.85
CA LYS A 436 23.54 22.96 9.98
C LYS A 436 22.25 23.66 10.42
N ARG A 437 21.42 24.07 9.47
CA ARG A 437 20.11 24.68 9.76
C ARG A 437 19.17 23.71 10.50
N VAL A 438 19.06 22.46 10.06
CA VAL A 438 18.29 21.41 10.75
C VAL A 438 18.80 21.20 12.18
N LEU A 439 20.11 21.05 12.36
CA LEU A 439 20.71 20.92 13.69
C LEU A 439 20.38 22.11 14.59
N SER A 440 20.45 23.33 14.06
CA SER A 440 20.10 24.54 14.81
C SER A 440 18.63 24.57 15.24
N LEU A 441 17.71 24.06 14.41
CA LEU A 441 16.28 24.01 14.73
C LEU A 441 15.98 22.93 15.77
N LEU A 442 16.65 21.77 15.69
CA LEU A 442 16.56 20.71 16.69
C LEU A 442 17.06 21.21 18.06
N GLN A 443 18.23 21.86 18.08
CA GLN A 443 18.91 22.32 19.30
C GLN A 443 18.30 23.58 19.93
N ASN A 444 17.66 24.46 19.17
CA ASN A 444 17.12 25.73 19.72
C ASN A 444 15.60 25.77 19.81
N GLY A 445 14.90 24.96 19.02
CA GLY A 445 13.44 24.91 18.98
C GLY A 445 12.89 23.60 19.52
N ALA A 446 13.08 22.52 18.75
CA ALA A 446 12.39 21.26 18.99
C ALA A 446 12.71 20.64 20.36
N LYS A 447 13.95 20.78 20.87
CA LYS A 447 14.36 20.22 22.17
C LYS A 447 13.44 20.58 23.34
N ASN A 448 12.82 21.77 23.31
CA ASN A 448 12.01 22.26 24.42
C ASN A 448 10.72 21.44 24.59
N TYR A 449 10.19 20.90 23.50
CA TYR A 449 9.09 19.94 23.55
C TYR A 449 9.51 18.68 24.30
N TYR A 450 10.61 18.05 23.87
CA TYR A 450 11.07 16.78 24.43
C TYR A 450 11.52 16.89 25.89
N ARG A 451 11.98 18.07 26.33
CA ARG A 451 12.32 18.35 27.72
C ARG A 451 11.11 18.68 28.61
N ASN A 452 9.91 18.77 28.04
CA ASN A 452 8.70 18.94 28.82
C ASN A 452 8.24 17.57 29.34
N PRO A 453 8.01 17.39 30.67
CA PRO A 453 7.44 16.16 31.20
C PRO A 453 6.11 15.76 30.54
N SER A 454 5.34 16.72 30.01
CA SER A 454 4.11 16.44 29.27
C SER A 454 4.35 15.66 27.97
N SER A 455 5.54 15.76 27.36
CA SER A 455 5.88 15.02 26.14
C SER A 455 5.97 13.51 26.36
N GLN A 456 6.07 13.06 27.62
CA GLN A 456 6.27 11.64 27.97
C GLN A 456 7.52 11.02 27.30
N CYS A 457 8.46 11.85 26.83
CA CYS A 457 9.70 11.46 26.19
C CYS A 457 10.79 11.20 27.24
N THR A 458 11.37 10.01 27.26
CA THR A 458 12.47 9.64 28.17
C THR A 458 13.83 9.75 27.50
N THR A 459 13.89 9.62 26.17
CA THR A 459 15.14 9.70 25.40
C THR A 459 14.92 10.55 24.15
N TRP A 460 15.80 11.52 23.96
CA TRP A 460 15.91 12.30 22.73
C TRP A 460 17.39 12.39 22.37
N SER A 461 17.83 11.55 21.44
CA SER A 461 19.22 11.43 21.01
C SER A 461 19.30 11.60 19.51
N TYR A 462 19.86 12.71 19.03
CA TYR A 462 20.12 12.92 17.60
C TYR A 462 21.61 12.85 17.33
N MET A 463 21.99 12.45 16.11
CA MET A 463 23.38 12.13 15.79
C MET A 463 23.72 12.36 14.33
N THR A 464 24.98 12.69 14.08
CA THR A 464 25.58 12.87 12.75
C THR A 464 26.55 11.73 12.45
N PRO A 465 26.80 11.35 11.18
CA PRO A 465 27.76 10.31 10.86
C PRO A 465 29.15 10.67 11.38
N LEU A 466 29.83 9.73 12.05
CA LEU A 466 31.18 9.96 12.60
C LEU A 466 32.18 10.38 11.51
N SER A 467 32.00 9.85 10.29
CA SER A 467 32.71 10.27 9.09
C SER A 467 31.70 10.85 8.11
N PRO A 468 31.59 12.20 8.02
CA PRO A 468 30.62 12.81 7.11
C PRO A 468 30.95 12.42 5.66
N PRO A 469 29.95 12.04 4.87
CA PRO A 469 30.17 11.68 3.48
C PRO A 469 30.65 12.92 2.70
N LYS A 470 31.65 12.73 1.83
CA LYS A 470 32.18 13.79 0.96
C LYS A 470 31.15 14.32 -0.04
N ASP A 471 30.19 13.47 -0.39
CA ASP A 471 29.12 13.77 -1.32
C ASP A 471 27.90 14.30 -0.56
N SER A 472 27.48 15.53 -0.89
CA SER A 472 26.30 16.16 -0.30
C SER A 472 25.02 15.35 -0.53
N SER A 473 24.98 14.49 -1.54
CA SER A 473 23.85 13.59 -1.82
C SER A 473 23.72 12.42 -0.83
N LYS A 474 24.67 12.25 0.08
CA LYS A 474 24.67 11.17 1.09
C LYS A 474 24.54 11.68 2.52
N LEU A 475 24.33 12.98 2.71
CA LEU A 475 24.12 13.55 4.04
C LEU A 475 22.87 12.95 4.69
N ILE A 476 23.02 12.57 5.96
CA ILE A 476 21.99 11.95 6.78
C ILE A 476 22.20 12.38 8.24
N LEU A 477 21.11 12.55 8.96
CA LEU A 477 21.06 12.66 10.42
C LEU A 477 20.21 11.49 10.92
N SER A 478 20.59 10.88 12.03
CA SER A 478 19.77 9.86 12.69
C SER A 478 19.34 10.34 14.06
N GLY A 479 18.20 9.85 14.54
CA GLY A 479 17.61 10.22 15.82
C GLY A 479 16.95 9.01 16.46
N LEU A 480 17.04 8.90 17.78
CA LEU A 480 16.33 7.94 18.59
C LEU A 480 15.50 8.70 19.63
N GLU A 481 14.18 8.56 19.52
CA GLU A 481 13.21 9.13 20.45
C GLU A 481 12.52 7.98 21.19
N ILE A 482 12.48 7.99 22.52
CA ILE A 482 11.81 6.94 23.31
C ILE A 482 10.74 7.58 24.18
N TYR A 483 9.53 7.04 24.09
CA TYR A 483 8.36 7.48 24.84
C TYR A 483 7.89 6.40 25.80
N THR A 484 7.31 6.82 26.93
CA THR A 484 6.73 5.91 27.92
C THR A 484 5.49 5.19 27.41
N ASP A 485 4.72 5.84 26.52
CA ASP A 485 3.46 5.34 25.99
C ASP A 485 3.25 5.78 24.52
N LYS A 486 2.51 4.99 23.73
CA LYS A 486 2.18 5.30 22.32
C LYS A 486 1.29 6.53 22.17
N SER A 487 0.47 6.85 23.16
CA SER A 487 -0.40 8.03 23.18
C SER A 487 0.39 9.35 23.21
N ALA A 488 1.62 9.33 23.75
CA ALA A 488 2.55 10.47 23.75
C ALA A 488 2.86 10.97 22.35
N LEU A 489 2.96 10.05 21.40
CA LEU A 489 3.21 10.37 20.02
C LEU A 489 2.08 11.26 19.46
N GLN A 490 0.81 11.03 19.83
CA GLN A 490 -0.31 11.86 19.34
C GLN A 490 -0.19 13.30 19.83
N GLN A 491 0.29 13.45 21.06
CA GLN A 491 0.49 14.75 21.68
C GLN A 491 1.60 15.52 20.97
N GLN A 492 2.67 14.84 20.54
CA GLN A 492 3.74 15.43 19.74
C GLN A 492 3.22 16.01 18.42
N ILE A 493 2.39 15.27 17.70
CA ILE A 493 1.77 15.77 16.46
C ILE A 493 0.91 16.99 16.69
N ASN A 494 0.16 16.98 17.78
CA ASN A 494 -0.77 18.04 18.11
C ASN A 494 -0.09 19.28 18.69
N ASP A 495 1.22 19.20 18.99
CA ASP A 495 2.00 20.33 19.50
C ASP A 495 2.25 21.38 18.40
N LYS A 496 1.56 22.51 18.52
CA LYS A 496 1.65 23.62 17.58
C LYS A 496 2.90 24.46 17.77
N GLU A 497 3.42 24.51 19.00
CA GLU A 497 4.41 25.50 19.41
C GLU A 497 5.83 25.12 18.97
N PHE A 498 6.25 23.88 19.23
CA PHE A 498 7.61 23.44 18.94
C PHE A 498 7.62 22.47 17.77
N PHE A 499 6.78 21.44 17.81
CA PHE A 499 6.83 20.33 16.85
C PHE A 499 6.32 20.74 15.45
N GLN A 500 5.10 21.25 15.34
CA GLN A 500 4.58 21.73 14.04
C GLN A 500 5.37 22.93 13.51
N SER A 501 5.85 23.82 14.40
CA SER A 501 6.69 24.96 14.04
C SER A 501 8.00 24.52 13.36
N TYR A 502 8.67 23.49 13.92
CA TYR A 502 9.84 22.86 13.31
C TYR A 502 9.53 22.31 11.91
N HIS A 503 8.46 21.52 11.76
CA HIS A 503 8.13 20.88 10.47
C HIS A 503 7.71 21.88 9.40
N ASN A 504 6.98 22.94 9.78
CA ASN A 504 6.61 24.03 8.88
C ASN A 504 7.86 24.75 8.36
N THR A 505 8.83 25.02 9.24
CA THR A 505 10.11 25.65 8.88
C THR A 505 10.95 24.74 7.99
N ALA A 506 11.04 23.45 8.33
CA ALA A 506 11.77 22.47 7.53
C ALA A 506 11.20 22.35 6.10
N LYS A 507 9.88 22.42 5.95
CA LYS A 507 9.19 22.39 4.66
C LYS A 507 9.33 23.69 3.88
N SER A 508 9.17 24.85 4.51
CA SER A 508 9.25 26.15 3.84
C SER A 508 10.67 26.46 3.34
N GLU A 509 11.68 26.12 4.12
CA GLU A 509 13.10 26.29 3.75
C GLU A 509 13.65 25.12 2.89
N GLN A 510 12.79 24.12 2.59
CA GLN A 510 13.14 22.90 1.84
C GLN A 510 14.40 22.23 2.41
N LEU A 511 14.48 22.08 3.73
CA LEU A 511 15.70 21.62 4.40
C LEU A 511 16.09 20.19 4.01
N TYR A 512 15.11 19.37 3.64
CA TYR A 512 15.30 17.97 3.29
C TYR A 512 15.29 17.74 1.78
N ARG A 513 16.05 16.76 1.33
CA ARG A 513 16.07 16.29 -0.06
C ARG A 513 14.97 15.27 -0.35
N GLN A 514 14.58 14.52 0.68
CA GLN A 514 13.50 13.55 0.68
C GLN A 514 12.84 13.59 2.06
N ASP A 515 11.63 13.04 2.16
CA ASP A 515 10.92 12.96 3.43
C ASP A 515 11.73 12.20 4.49
N GLU A 516 11.58 12.61 5.74
CA GLU A 516 12.20 11.93 6.88
C GLU A 516 11.59 10.53 7.07
N GLU A 517 12.42 9.57 7.45
CA GLU A 517 12.02 8.19 7.67
C GLU A 517 11.83 7.97 9.18
N LEU A 518 10.62 7.63 9.58
CA LEU A 518 10.26 7.37 10.97
C LEU A 518 9.88 5.90 11.14
N VAL A 519 10.68 5.14 11.87
CA VAL A 519 10.45 3.70 12.08
C VAL A 519 10.24 3.41 13.55
N ALA A 520 9.11 2.81 13.89
CA ALA A 520 8.81 2.38 15.24
C ALA A 520 9.49 1.05 15.59
N TRP A 521 10.10 1.04 16.77
CA TRP A 521 10.86 -0.04 17.37
C TRP A 521 10.41 -0.24 18.81
N TYR A 522 10.48 -1.47 19.29
CA TYR A 522 10.06 -1.85 20.64
C TYR A 522 11.24 -2.43 21.39
N PHE A 523 11.51 -1.87 22.57
CA PHE A 523 12.57 -2.35 23.43
C PHE A 523 12.35 -3.83 23.76
N THR A 524 13.37 -4.65 23.59
CA THR A 524 13.25 -6.11 23.76
C THR A 524 14.31 -6.70 24.69
N SER A 525 15.52 -6.15 24.70
CA SER A 525 16.60 -6.62 25.58
C SER A 525 17.62 -5.52 25.84
N GLY A 526 18.32 -5.58 26.98
CA GLY A 526 19.42 -4.66 27.30
C GLY A 526 19.10 -3.63 28.39
N PHE A 527 19.63 -2.43 28.23
CA PHE A 527 19.32 -1.26 29.05
C PHE A 527 19.48 0.02 28.23
N VAL A 528 18.54 0.96 28.44
CA VAL A 528 18.61 2.29 27.85
C VAL A 528 19.43 3.24 28.73
N VAL A 529 19.23 3.16 30.05
CA VAL A 529 19.90 3.98 31.07
C VAL A 529 20.57 3.06 32.10
N ARG A 530 21.73 3.47 32.62
CA ARG A 530 22.39 2.76 33.73
C ARG A 530 21.72 3.07 35.07
N GLU A 531 21.64 2.08 35.94
CA GLU A 531 21.17 2.25 37.31
C GLU A 531 22.05 3.26 38.08
N GLY A 532 21.42 4.14 38.86
CA GLY A 532 22.10 5.23 39.58
C GLY A 532 22.47 6.45 38.72
N SER A 533 22.30 6.39 37.40
CA SER A 533 22.47 7.52 36.49
C SER A 533 21.11 8.22 36.24
N GLU A 534 20.50 8.77 37.30
CA GLU A 534 19.23 9.52 37.17
C GLU A 534 19.36 10.84 36.41
N HIS A 535 20.59 11.31 36.24
CA HIS A 535 20.93 12.59 35.63
C HIS A 535 21.67 12.30 34.33
N ALA A 536 21.28 13.04 33.29
CA ALA A 536 21.84 12.99 31.95
C ALA A 536 23.36 12.78 31.98
N THR A 537 23.86 11.83 31.20
CA THR A 537 25.29 11.78 30.86
C THR A 537 25.74 13.19 30.46
N PRO A 538 26.88 13.68 30.96
CA PRO A 538 27.21 15.10 30.98
C PRO A 538 27.07 15.75 29.61
N PHE A 539 26.64 17.02 29.63
CA PHE A 539 26.61 17.94 28.49
C PHE A 539 27.97 17.93 27.81
N GLY A 540 28.09 17.28 26.66
CA GLY A 540 29.36 17.22 25.98
C GLY A 540 29.26 16.52 24.65
N SER A 541 29.34 17.31 23.59
CA SER A 541 29.91 16.94 22.30
C SER A 541 30.89 15.76 22.42
N GLY A 542 30.61 14.62 21.79
CA GLY A 542 31.61 13.54 21.73
C GLY A 542 31.15 12.11 21.93
N ASN A 543 29.95 11.87 22.45
CA ASN A 543 29.46 10.49 22.62
C ASN A 543 29.39 9.79 21.25
N LEU A 544 29.84 8.54 21.22
CA LEU A 544 29.82 7.73 20.03
C LEU A 544 28.66 6.74 20.09
N ILE A 545 27.99 6.57 18.96
CA ILE A 545 26.86 5.67 18.85
C ILE A 545 27.14 4.66 17.75
N SER A 546 26.97 3.38 18.07
CA SER A 546 26.91 2.31 17.09
C SER A 546 25.45 1.92 16.89
N GLN A 547 24.98 2.01 15.64
CA GLN A 547 23.70 1.48 15.22
C GLN A 547 23.93 0.28 14.31
N THR A 548 23.44 -0.89 14.72
CA THR A 548 23.56 -2.11 13.92
C THR A 548 22.18 -2.69 13.63
N LYS A 549 21.85 -2.82 12.35
CA LYS A 549 20.62 -3.47 11.91
C LYS A 549 20.90 -4.92 11.50
N PHE A 550 20.25 -5.87 12.16
CA PHE A 550 20.35 -7.29 11.83
C PHE A 550 19.11 -7.76 11.07
N VAL A 551 19.31 -8.63 10.08
CA VAL A 551 18.27 -9.44 9.44
C VAL A 551 18.56 -10.88 9.85
N CYS A 552 17.76 -11.43 10.75
CA CYS A 552 18.00 -12.71 11.41
C CYS A 552 17.25 -13.86 10.74
N LYS A 553 17.90 -15.03 10.67
CA LYS A 553 17.26 -16.33 10.40
C LYS A 553 16.47 -16.78 11.61
N ASP A 554 17.11 -16.76 12.79
CA ASP A 554 16.50 -17.02 14.08
C ASP A 554 16.63 -15.79 14.99
N ARG A 555 15.55 -14.99 15.06
CA ARG A 555 15.50 -13.81 15.90
C ARG A 555 15.65 -14.16 17.40
N LYS A 556 15.07 -15.27 17.85
CA LYS A 556 15.07 -15.62 19.29
C LYS A 556 16.49 -15.93 19.75
N GLN A 557 17.22 -16.73 18.99
CA GLN A 557 18.59 -17.09 19.32
C GLN A 557 19.51 -15.87 19.36
N VAL A 558 19.33 -14.91 18.44
CA VAL A 558 20.11 -13.66 18.45
C VAL A 558 19.78 -12.82 19.68
N LEU A 559 18.49 -12.64 20.02
CA LEU A 559 18.08 -11.90 21.21
C LEU A 559 18.55 -12.56 22.52
N GLU A 560 18.51 -13.88 22.62
CA GLU A 560 19.02 -14.62 23.78
C GLU A 560 20.54 -14.43 23.94
N THR A 561 21.27 -14.48 22.82
CA THR A 561 22.73 -14.27 22.83
C THR A 561 23.09 -12.83 23.22
N LEU A 562 22.40 -11.83 22.65
CA LEU A 562 22.58 -10.43 23.01
C LEU A 562 22.19 -10.16 24.46
N GLY A 563 21.07 -10.73 24.92
CA GLY A 563 20.56 -10.60 26.29
C GLY A 563 21.49 -11.22 27.33
N GLY A 564 22.07 -12.38 27.03
CA GLY A 564 23.05 -13.04 27.89
C GLY A 564 24.36 -12.25 28.05
N PHE A 565 24.66 -11.32 27.15
CA PHE A 565 25.83 -10.44 27.23
C PHE A 565 25.59 -9.19 28.08
N VAL A 566 24.33 -8.79 28.29
CA VAL A 566 23.96 -7.56 29.01
C VAL A 566 24.55 -7.47 30.42
N PRO A 567 24.55 -8.53 31.25
CA PRO A 567 25.12 -8.44 32.60
C PRO A 567 26.62 -8.11 32.58
N PHE A 568 27.38 -8.68 31.64
CA PHE A 568 28.80 -8.37 31.47
C PHE A 568 29.01 -6.91 31.10
N VAL A 569 28.26 -6.40 30.11
CA VAL A 569 28.34 -4.99 29.69
C VAL A 569 28.01 -4.07 30.86
N ARG A 570 26.96 -4.37 31.64
CA ARG A 570 26.58 -3.57 32.81
C ARG A 570 27.70 -3.53 33.86
N GLU A 571 28.29 -4.67 34.20
CA GLU A 571 29.24 -4.76 35.32
C GLU A 571 30.68 -4.38 34.93
N LYS A 572 31.14 -4.77 33.74
CA LYS A 572 32.56 -4.69 33.34
C LYS A 572 32.86 -3.53 32.38
N GLU A 573 31.84 -2.92 31.77
CA GLU A 573 32.03 -1.88 30.75
C GLU A 573 31.29 -0.58 31.13
N PRO A 574 31.74 0.16 32.15
CA PRO A 574 31.07 1.37 32.63
C PRO A 574 30.95 2.46 31.54
N GLY A 575 31.90 2.53 30.61
CA GLY A 575 31.87 3.46 29.47
C GLY A 575 30.84 3.13 28.39
N VAL A 576 30.12 2.00 28.48
CA VAL A 576 28.94 1.69 27.66
C VAL A 576 27.71 2.21 28.38
N LEU A 577 27.15 3.31 27.87
CA LEU A 577 26.08 4.09 28.50
C LEU A 577 24.70 3.53 28.19
N THR A 578 24.53 2.95 27.00
CA THR A 578 23.30 2.32 26.52
C THR A 578 23.69 1.07 25.75
N TYR A 579 23.00 -0.05 25.98
CA TYR A 579 23.11 -1.25 25.18
C TYR A 579 21.71 -1.83 25.03
N ALA A 580 21.02 -1.49 23.94
CA ALA A 580 19.60 -1.79 23.77
C ALA A 580 19.32 -2.45 22.42
N ALA A 581 18.66 -3.60 22.48
CA ALA A 581 18.14 -4.30 21.31
C ALA A 581 16.63 -4.04 21.19
N PHE A 582 16.22 -3.62 20.00
CA PHE A 582 14.84 -3.34 19.66
C PHE A 582 14.35 -4.26 18.53
N THR A 583 13.07 -4.58 18.57
CA THR A 583 12.40 -5.39 17.53
C THR A 583 11.20 -4.67 16.96
N ARG A 584 10.72 -5.12 15.80
CA ARG A 584 9.50 -4.59 15.19
C ARG A 584 8.53 -5.73 14.81
N PRO A 585 7.25 -5.66 15.21
CA PRO A 585 6.26 -6.69 14.86
C PRO A 585 6.07 -6.88 13.36
N LYS A 586 6.16 -5.78 12.58
CA LYS A 586 5.96 -5.78 11.12
C LYS A 586 7.15 -6.34 10.33
N ALA A 587 8.33 -6.48 10.93
CA ALA A 587 9.46 -7.17 10.32
C ALA A 587 10.09 -8.13 11.34
N PRO A 588 9.52 -9.34 11.48
CA PRO A 588 9.88 -10.27 12.55
C PRO A 588 11.30 -10.83 12.43
N LYS A 589 11.98 -10.62 11.30
CA LYS A 589 13.39 -10.97 11.11
C LYS A 589 14.34 -9.86 11.57
N GLU A 590 13.88 -8.64 11.81
CA GLU A 590 14.79 -7.54 12.06
C GLU A 590 15.00 -7.23 13.55
N ILE A 591 16.25 -6.91 13.88
CA ILE A 591 16.65 -6.40 15.19
C ILE A 591 17.49 -5.14 14.96
N LEU A 592 17.21 -4.07 15.70
CA LEU A 592 18.06 -2.89 15.79
C LEU A 592 18.83 -2.95 17.12
N LEU A 593 20.15 -3.01 17.07
CA LEU A 593 21.01 -2.85 18.24
C LEU A 593 21.57 -1.43 18.25
N PHE A 594 21.31 -0.73 19.35
CA PHE A 594 21.74 0.65 19.57
C PHE A 594 22.65 0.69 20.80
N VAL A 595 23.89 1.12 20.61
CA VAL A 595 24.89 1.18 21.69
C VAL A 595 25.49 2.57 21.77
N ARG A 596 25.41 3.21 22.95
CA ARG A 596 26.02 4.51 23.23
C ARG A 596 27.27 4.32 24.07
N TYR A 597 28.36 4.97 23.66
CA TYR A 597 29.65 4.94 24.32
C TYR A 597 30.02 6.35 24.78
N GLU A 598 30.60 6.45 25.98
CA GLU A 598 31.09 7.70 26.54
C GLU A 598 32.19 8.32 25.67
N ASN A 599 33.08 7.49 25.12
CA ASN A 599 34.19 7.96 24.29
C ASN A 599 34.68 6.84 23.34
N LYS A 600 35.66 7.19 22.50
CA LYS A 600 36.29 6.26 21.56
C LYS A 600 36.99 5.09 22.24
N GLU A 601 37.55 5.29 23.43
CA GLU A 601 38.25 4.24 24.18
C GLU A 601 37.28 3.17 24.66
N ALA A 602 36.13 3.57 25.20
CA ALA A 602 35.04 2.66 25.59
C ALA A 602 34.52 1.85 24.40
N MET A 603 34.29 2.50 23.25
CA MET A 603 33.88 1.81 22.01
C MET A 603 34.92 0.79 21.54
N MET A 604 36.20 1.19 21.48
CA MET A 604 37.27 0.28 21.06
C MET A 604 37.45 -0.86 22.05
N GLY A 605 37.35 -0.60 23.36
CA GLY A 605 37.38 -1.59 24.43
C GLY A 605 36.28 -2.63 24.26
N HIS A 606 35.03 -2.18 24.09
CA HIS A 606 33.87 -3.04 23.84
C HIS A 606 34.06 -3.89 22.59
N SER A 607 34.50 -3.31 21.47
CA SER A 607 34.66 -4.05 20.20
C SER A 607 35.76 -5.12 20.25
N LYS A 608 36.77 -4.94 21.12
CA LYS A 608 37.94 -5.81 21.22
C LYS A 608 37.85 -6.82 22.38
N CYS A 609 36.91 -6.65 23.31
CA CYS A 609 36.80 -7.57 24.44
C CYS A 609 36.42 -8.97 23.94
N LYS A 610 36.96 -9.99 24.61
CA LYS A 610 36.83 -11.39 24.17
C LYS A 610 35.37 -11.81 24.14
N GLU A 611 34.61 -11.37 25.14
CA GLU A 611 33.19 -11.64 25.32
C GLU A 611 32.37 -11.08 24.17
N HIS A 612 32.65 -9.84 23.71
CA HIS A 612 32.00 -9.27 22.53
C HIS A 612 32.34 -10.06 21.26
N VAL A 613 33.62 -10.41 21.06
CA VAL A 613 34.06 -11.21 19.90
C VAL A 613 33.36 -12.57 19.88
N ASP A 614 33.19 -13.21 21.04
CA ASP A 614 32.51 -14.49 21.15
C ASP A 614 30.99 -14.37 20.91
N VAL A 615 30.37 -13.28 21.34
CA VAL A 615 28.96 -12.93 21.01
C VAL A 615 28.79 -12.74 19.51
N VAL A 616 29.67 -11.96 18.88
CA VAL A 616 29.64 -11.72 17.42
C VAL A 616 29.79 -13.04 16.66
N LYS A 617 30.72 -13.91 17.04
CA LYS A 617 30.90 -15.25 16.42
C LYS A 617 29.64 -16.11 16.51
N LYS A 618 28.89 -16.04 17.62
CA LYS A 618 27.64 -16.78 17.80
C LYS A 618 26.48 -16.21 16.96
N ILE A 619 26.46 -14.90 16.74
CA ILE A 619 25.39 -14.21 16.01
C ILE A 619 25.59 -14.28 14.50
N ILE A 620 26.82 -14.22 13.98
CA ILE A 620 27.14 -14.22 12.54
C ILE A 620 26.42 -15.35 11.75
N PRO A 621 26.39 -16.61 12.22
CA PRO A 621 25.68 -17.68 11.50
C PRO A 621 24.15 -17.47 11.40
N GLN A 622 23.60 -16.70 12.34
CA GLN A 622 22.16 -16.45 12.51
C GLN A 622 21.68 -15.18 11.81
N ILE A 623 22.58 -14.39 11.22
CA ILE A 623 22.25 -13.20 10.44
C ILE A 623 22.40 -13.48 8.94
N GLU A 624 21.48 -12.95 8.14
CA GLU A 624 21.45 -13.06 6.69
C GLU A 624 22.28 -11.93 6.04
N ASN A 625 22.35 -10.76 6.69
CA ASN A 625 23.07 -9.60 6.21
C ASN A 625 24.51 -9.50 6.76
N ASP A 626 25.37 -8.83 6.01
CA ASP A 626 26.75 -8.53 6.42
C ASP A 626 26.74 -7.50 7.56
N MET A 627 27.11 -7.95 8.76
CA MET A 627 27.15 -7.11 9.97
C MET A 627 28.08 -5.91 9.80
N GLY A 628 29.25 -6.09 9.17
CA GLY A 628 30.22 -5.01 9.00
C GLY A 628 29.71 -3.88 8.11
N LYS A 629 28.81 -4.20 7.16
CA LYS A 629 28.12 -3.20 6.33
C LYS A 629 26.86 -2.63 6.98
N SER A 630 26.32 -3.32 7.99
CA SER A 630 25.05 -2.97 8.63
C SER A 630 25.25 -2.22 9.96
N THR A 631 26.49 -2.15 10.45
CA THR A 631 26.90 -1.31 11.57
C THR A 631 27.33 0.07 11.07
N THR A 632 26.73 1.11 11.64
CA THR A 632 27.03 2.51 11.34
C THR A 632 27.46 3.25 12.60
N MET A 633 28.43 4.15 12.44
CA MET A 633 29.03 4.90 13.54
C MET A 633 28.62 6.36 13.48
N TRP A 634 28.20 6.89 14.62
CA TRP A 634 27.63 8.22 14.74
C TRP A 634 28.23 9.00 15.91
N LEU A 635 28.19 10.32 15.78
CA LEU A 635 28.52 11.29 16.80
C LEU A 635 27.22 11.94 17.28
N GLU A 636 26.91 11.77 18.56
CA GLU A 636 25.73 12.36 19.18
C GLU A 636 25.83 13.90 19.21
N ILE A 637 24.71 14.58 18.97
CA ILE A 637 24.65 16.04 18.97
C ILE A 637 24.52 16.58 20.40
N ASP A 638 25.01 17.79 20.61
CA ASP A 638 24.84 18.51 21.87
C ASP A 638 23.37 18.67 22.22
N GLU A 639 23.07 18.74 23.52
CA GLU A 639 21.73 18.87 24.11
C GLU A 639 20.86 17.60 24.07
N SER A 640 21.33 16.52 23.44
CA SER A 640 20.70 15.19 23.51
C SER A 640 20.61 14.69 24.95
N PHE A 641 19.55 13.96 25.30
CA PHE A 641 19.40 13.38 26.62
C PHE A 641 18.83 11.95 26.58
N VAL A 642 19.20 11.16 27.57
CA VAL A 642 18.66 9.84 27.84
C VAL A 642 18.41 9.75 29.34
N SER A 643 17.17 9.48 29.74
CA SER A 643 16.73 9.50 31.14
C SER A 643 15.73 8.39 31.42
N SER A 644 15.57 8.04 32.70
CA SER A 644 14.46 7.22 33.18
C SER A 644 13.19 8.04 33.48
N LYS A 645 13.29 9.38 33.48
CA LYS A 645 12.19 10.31 33.77
C LYS A 645 11.70 10.98 32.49
N ALA A 646 10.38 11.09 32.35
CA ALA A 646 9.75 11.81 31.24
C ALA A 646 10.11 13.30 31.26
N GLY A 647 10.44 13.86 30.10
CA GLY A 647 10.96 15.22 29.95
C GLY A 647 12.45 15.36 30.29
N GLY A 648 13.13 14.28 30.67
CA GLY A 648 14.52 14.34 31.12
C GLY A 648 14.73 15.34 32.28
N PRO A 649 15.88 16.04 32.36
CA PRO A 649 16.03 17.18 33.26
C PRO A 649 15.19 18.34 32.69
N GLY A 650 14.04 18.63 33.31
CA GLY A 650 13.02 19.53 32.74
C GLY A 650 13.52 20.90 32.27
N ALA A 651 12.69 21.63 31.51
CA ALA A 651 13.06 22.86 30.79
C ALA A 651 13.78 23.99 31.60
N GLY A 652 13.65 24.00 32.93
CA GLY A 652 14.31 24.96 33.84
C GLY A 652 15.49 24.40 34.62
N ALA A 653 15.82 23.12 34.47
CA ALA A 653 17.06 22.57 35.00
C ALA A 653 18.21 23.24 34.25
N LYS A 654 18.90 24.18 34.93
CA LYS A 654 20.24 24.57 34.50
C LYS A 654 21.07 23.30 34.52
N LEU A 655 21.55 22.95 33.33
CA LEU A 655 22.48 21.88 33.09
C LEU A 655 23.89 22.43 33.16
#